data_AF-A0A1U7CJI9-F1
#
_entry.id   AF-A0A1U7CJI9-F1
#
_cell.length_a   1.000
_cell.length_b   1.000
_cell.length_c   1.000
_cell.angle_alpha   90.00
_cell.angle_beta   90.00
_cell.angle_gamma   90.00
#
_symmetry.space_group_name_H-M   'P 1'
#
loop_
_entity.id
_entity.type
_entity.pdbx_description
1 polymer ?
#
loop_
_entity_poly.entity_id
_entity_poly.type
_entity_poly.pdbx_seq_one_letter_code
_entity_poly.pdbx_strand_id
1 'polypeptide(L)'
;MSAIGSIWQKWDLHIHTPASFQWKGPRFEGMTPGQRDDTCKKIIEKINELDVVAFCIMDYWTFDGFIALRDYMYRSTTLLKKRIFPGIELRMVAATPYRLNTHVLLNDDVSDDDLRTFVSSLKLAGQDHKPPTKAHMIEVGRQFDPGKLKKIYNLDVSARADEAKMLEIGYKSAEITCESIESAIRVVGEEHCLIIQPYDTSDGIEKLAWEQHPYRDSVLMKMAHCFETRNQSNVDLFLGHGHPKKPHVGPEFIENIGGYPKPVFAGSDAHRIADYGVYPSSRATWLKAQPTFKGLKHICHEPSLRCHIGDRPPKLVHIDENPTKYIRRIKLAKVADSSLKDKWFDGQDVLLNPGLVAIIGNKGSGKSALADILALAGNSHCTKMEFLNDRRFRHGGNKAKQFTATIEWADGNSYDVLLSQNPDLQKPERVRYLPQHFIEELCNEIAAGNETEFGKELRKVIFSRVPEEKQLKMGTLDDLLDYLIKARKKAIQQVLQTLHTLNETIVRNEAEMSDATLKSYRTSLELKEKELEAHQKIKPVEKQKPVEDPNDEKTKGTIAEIQRRETSLTAIRDQIETLKEDRTTLTAEETRLTQLLAHIENFAAYHEGFREEHQQEFEDAGFDTDEIVKVEIDRDPLTKRSLEVAARLVEIRLLLEGKLAERDTPAVNSLEIQEAESIAEIRKLQDQLNSPEKEYQTYLAQLKAWGIRRDAIVGAADKADTIEYLKDRINRATEVIPAELEALREERRELVRKIHEELLAIRTAYEELYAPVQKVASDAAESADPTDTHQLQFDAYLSPGKFQESFLDFIHKNRKGSFYGEDESRKAVIDLLNAHDLGTTDGVVAFTDVMYSALTVYERDGTPEKVSIESQLRQNKTVLELYDYLFGLGYLEVRYTLRLGGKDISQLSPGEKGALLLVFYLLLDTEEIPIIIDQPEHNLDNESVVRLLVDCIRKARARRQVMIVTHNPNLAVFCDADQIICCKIDKSDGSKITYSTGAIEDYEINQTSVNVLEGTYPAFDNRRKKYQKPEIDYTAPAMPAARLPLLGTVS
;
A
#
# COMPACT_ATOMS: atom_id res chain seq x y z
N MET A 1 41.80 -17.47 5.58
CA MET A 1 40.32 -17.39 5.73
C MET A 1 39.86 -16.12 5.05
N SER A 2 38.65 -16.11 4.48
CA SER A 2 38.16 -14.95 3.73
C SER A 2 37.63 -13.87 4.68
N ALA A 3 38.20 -12.66 4.59
CA ALA A 3 37.75 -11.50 5.38
C ALA A 3 36.33 -11.01 4.99
N ILE A 4 35.81 -11.40 3.82
CA ILE A 4 34.50 -10.96 3.30
C ILE A 4 33.31 -11.81 3.82
N GLY A 5 33.55 -12.81 4.67
CA GLY A 5 32.51 -13.72 5.13
C GLY A 5 32.16 -14.84 4.14
N SER A 6 30.99 -15.45 4.29
CA SER A 6 30.50 -16.54 3.43
C SER A 6 30.11 -15.98 2.06
N ILE A 7 30.64 -16.59 1.00
CA ILE A 7 30.34 -16.22 -0.39
C ILE A 7 29.97 -17.48 -1.18
N TRP A 8 29.21 -17.31 -2.26
CA TRP A 8 28.88 -18.40 -3.18
C TRP A 8 30.12 -18.88 -3.92
N GLN A 9 30.43 -20.17 -3.81
CA GLN A 9 31.56 -20.81 -4.50
C GLN A 9 31.15 -22.19 -5.02
N LYS A 10 31.85 -22.71 -6.03
CA LYS A 10 31.62 -24.05 -6.58
C LYS A 10 32.36 -25.14 -5.79
N TRP A 11 31.68 -26.25 -5.52
CA TRP A 11 32.19 -27.38 -4.75
C TRP A 11 31.99 -28.67 -5.54
N ASP A 12 32.95 -29.59 -5.49
CA ASP A 12 32.83 -30.91 -6.12
C ASP A 12 33.07 -32.01 -5.08
N LEU A 13 31.99 -32.42 -4.43
CA LEU A 13 32.03 -33.32 -3.27
C LEU A 13 32.00 -34.81 -3.65
N HIS A 14 32.26 -35.16 -4.92
CA HIS A 14 32.31 -36.56 -5.37
C HIS A 14 33.33 -36.72 -6.50
N ILE A 15 34.59 -36.92 -6.14
CA ILE A 15 35.64 -37.33 -7.08
C ILE A 15 36.35 -38.59 -6.59
N HIS A 16 36.76 -39.45 -7.50
CA HIS A 16 37.54 -40.64 -7.18
C HIS A 16 39.00 -40.43 -7.55
N THR A 17 39.90 -41.22 -6.99
CA THR A 17 41.33 -41.24 -7.28
C THR A 17 41.76 -42.62 -7.81
N PRO A 18 43.03 -42.80 -8.23
CA PRO A 18 43.57 -44.10 -8.58
C PRO A 18 43.57 -45.16 -7.46
N ALA A 19 43.20 -44.81 -6.22
CA ALA A 19 42.95 -45.80 -5.17
C ALA A 19 41.57 -46.48 -5.33
N SER A 20 40.61 -45.79 -5.96
CA SER A 20 39.24 -46.28 -6.12
C SER A 20 39.16 -47.49 -7.05
N PHE A 21 38.31 -48.46 -6.70
CA PHE A 21 38.15 -49.68 -7.49
C PHE A 21 37.66 -49.42 -8.93
N GLN A 22 36.76 -48.44 -9.14
CA GLN A 22 36.20 -48.12 -10.46
C GLN A 22 37.03 -47.11 -11.27
N TRP A 23 38.26 -46.80 -10.82
CA TRP A 23 39.12 -45.85 -11.51
C TRP A 23 39.42 -46.25 -12.97
N LYS A 24 39.26 -45.29 -13.89
CA LYS A 24 39.52 -45.45 -15.32
C LYS A 24 40.96 -45.06 -15.65
N GLY A 25 41.89 -45.97 -15.38
CA GLY A 25 43.31 -45.80 -15.70
C GLY A 25 44.21 -46.67 -14.82
N PRO A 26 45.54 -46.46 -14.86
CA PRO A 26 46.45 -47.09 -13.93
C PRO A 26 46.06 -46.75 -12.48
N ARG A 27 45.91 -47.77 -11.63
CA ARG A 27 45.61 -47.63 -10.20
C ARG A 27 46.89 -47.52 -9.38
N PHE A 28 46.82 -46.98 -8.16
CA PHE A 28 47.99 -46.93 -7.27
C PHE A 28 48.53 -48.33 -6.95
N GLU A 29 47.68 -49.33 -6.93
CA GLU A 29 48.05 -50.74 -6.90
C GLU A 29 48.78 -51.13 -8.21
N GLY A 30 50.10 -51.31 -8.11
CA GLY A 30 50.98 -51.61 -9.25
C GLY A 30 51.92 -50.45 -9.67
N MET A 31 51.74 -49.24 -9.11
CA MET A 31 52.67 -48.12 -9.34
C MET A 31 53.86 -48.16 -8.39
N THR A 32 55.04 -47.81 -8.91
CA THR A 32 56.23 -47.47 -8.10
C THR A 32 56.00 -46.17 -7.31
N PRO A 33 56.75 -45.91 -6.22
CA PRO A 33 56.62 -44.66 -5.47
C PRO A 33 56.71 -43.39 -6.34
N GLY A 34 57.66 -43.32 -7.28
CA GLY A 34 57.79 -42.18 -8.19
C GLY A 34 56.58 -42.00 -9.12
N GLN A 35 56.01 -43.09 -9.64
CA GLN A 35 54.79 -43.02 -10.46
C GLN A 35 53.56 -42.57 -9.66
N ARG A 36 53.47 -42.95 -8.38
CA ARG A 36 52.41 -42.47 -7.48
C ARG A 36 52.54 -40.97 -7.22
N ASP A 37 53.75 -40.51 -6.94
CA ASP A 37 54.06 -39.10 -6.73
C ASP A 37 53.73 -38.27 -7.98
N ASP A 38 54.14 -38.72 -9.17
CA ASP A 38 53.79 -38.07 -10.44
C ASP A 38 52.26 -38.01 -10.67
N THR A 39 51.53 -39.03 -10.23
CA THR A 39 50.07 -39.06 -10.36
C THR A 39 49.40 -38.13 -9.36
N CYS A 40 49.86 -38.10 -8.11
CA CYS A 40 49.40 -37.15 -7.09
C CYS A 40 49.67 -35.71 -7.52
N LYS A 41 50.84 -35.44 -8.12
CA LYS A 41 51.17 -34.14 -8.71
C LYS A 41 50.14 -33.72 -9.76
N LYS A 42 49.83 -34.59 -10.72
CA LYS A 42 48.83 -34.31 -11.77
C LYS A 42 47.44 -34.06 -11.21
N ILE A 43 47.04 -34.78 -10.16
CA ILE A 43 45.76 -34.56 -9.47
C ILE A 43 45.73 -33.15 -8.86
N ILE A 44 46.78 -32.76 -8.12
CA ILE A 44 46.85 -31.45 -7.47
C ILE A 44 46.91 -30.31 -8.50
N GLU A 45 47.70 -30.46 -9.56
CA GLU A 45 47.77 -29.50 -10.67
C GLU A 45 46.39 -29.31 -11.30
N LYS A 46 45.70 -30.41 -11.62
CA LYS A 46 44.34 -30.35 -12.17
C LYS A 46 43.36 -29.68 -11.21
N ILE A 47 43.36 -30.05 -9.93
CA ILE A 47 42.51 -29.44 -8.89
C ILE A 47 42.75 -27.93 -8.79
N ASN A 48 44.00 -27.50 -8.86
CA ASN A 48 44.37 -26.09 -8.77
C ASN A 48 43.89 -25.26 -9.97
N GLU A 49 43.81 -25.86 -11.16
CA GLU A 49 43.36 -25.21 -12.40
C GLU A 49 41.84 -25.00 -12.45
N LEU A 50 41.07 -25.80 -11.69
CA LEU A 50 39.61 -25.77 -11.75
C LEU A 50 39.01 -24.59 -10.97
N ASP A 51 37.88 -24.10 -11.49
CA ASP A 51 36.98 -23.15 -10.81
C ASP A 51 36.12 -23.87 -9.76
N VAL A 52 36.77 -24.60 -8.86
CA VAL A 52 36.16 -25.29 -7.72
C VAL A 52 37.04 -25.00 -6.51
N VAL A 53 36.44 -24.68 -5.37
CA VAL A 53 37.19 -24.28 -4.16
C VAL A 53 37.48 -25.43 -3.21
N ALA A 54 36.66 -26.48 -3.29
CA ALA A 54 36.75 -27.63 -2.42
C ALA A 54 36.32 -28.92 -3.12
N PHE A 55 37.04 -30.00 -2.82
CA PHE A 55 36.77 -31.34 -3.34
C PHE A 55 36.59 -32.35 -2.20
N CYS A 56 35.82 -33.40 -2.43
CA CYS A 56 35.82 -34.57 -1.56
C CYS A 56 36.29 -35.81 -2.33
N ILE A 57 37.30 -36.48 -1.79
CA ILE A 57 37.83 -37.72 -2.34
C ILE A 57 36.95 -38.87 -1.86
N MET A 58 36.07 -39.38 -2.71
CA MET A 58 35.03 -40.35 -2.36
C MET A 58 35.36 -41.77 -2.86
N ASP A 59 36.56 -42.26 -2.55
CA ASP A 59 37.02 -43.55 -3.05
C ASP A 59 36.18 -44.72 -2.49
N TYR A 60 35.96 -45.75 -3.31
CA TYR A 60 35.22 -46.95 -2.89
C TYR A 60 35.94 -47.70 -1.77
N TRP A 61 35.29 -47.83 -0.60
CA TRP A 61 35.74 -48.64 0.53
C TRP A 61 37.12 -48.27 1.13
N THR A 62 37.73 -47.14 0.77
CA THR A 62 39.06 -46.75 1.27
C THR A 62 39.26 -45.24 1.32
N PHE A 63 40.17 -44.78 2.17
CA PHE A 63 40.71 -43.41 2.18
C PHE A 63 42.13 -43.32 1.58
N ASP A 64 42.66 -44.42 1.04
CA ASP A 64 44.05 -44.51 0.58
C ASP A 64 44.42 -43.41 -0.43
N GLY A 65 43.47 -42.98 -1.26
CA GLY A 65 43.71 -41.90 -2.22
C GLY A 65 43.94 -40.55 -1.57
N PHE A 66 43.12 -40.21 -0.59
CA PHE A 66 43.28 -39.00 0.20
C PHE A 66 44.57 -39.03 1.04
N ILE A 67 44.86 -40.17 1.69
CA ILE A 67 46.10 -40.36 2.46
C ILE A 67 47.33 -40.21 1.54
N ALA A 68 47.30 -40.78 0.34
CA ALA A 68 48.39 -40.64 -0.63
C ALA A 68 48.61 -39.17 -1.06
N LEU A 69 47.54 -38.41 -1.26
CA LEU A 69 47.64 -36.97 -1.55
C LEU A 69 48.20 -36.19 -0.35
N ARG A 70 47.75 -36.49 0.88
CA ARG A 70 48.24 -35.89 2.12
C ARG A 70 49.74 -36.16 2.33
N ASP A 71 50.18 -37.40 2.16
CA ASP A 71 51.59 -37.82 2.22
C ASP A 71 52.45 -37.16 1.15
N TYR A 72 51.93 -37.04 -0.08
CA TYR A 72 52.61 -36.34 -1.16
C TYR A 72 52.78 -34.85 -0.85
N MET A 73 51.74 -34.18 -0.34
CA MET A 73 51.80 -32.77 0.07
C MET A 73 52.79 -32.52 1.21
N TYR A 74 52.94 -33.46 2.14
CA TYR A 74 53.91 -33.33 3.23
C TYR A 74 55.37 -33.36 2.73
N ARG A 75 55.64 -34.11 1.65
CA ARG A 75 57.00 -34.33 1.12
C ARG A 75 57.33 -33.50 -0.12
N SER A 76 56.34 -32.94 -0.79
CA SER A 76 56.46 -32.19 -2.05
C SER A 76 56.38 -30.68 -1.84
N THR A 77 57.02 -29.91 -2.71
CA THR A 77 56.85 -28.45 -2.78
C THR A 77 55.63 -28.03 -3.60
N THR A 78 54.87 -28.99 -4.15
CA THR A 78 53.65 -28.72 -4.94
C THR A 78 52.56 -28.17 -4.03
N LEU A 79 52.20 -26.89 -4.21
CA LEU A 79 51.20 -26.24 -3.37
C LEU A 79 49.78 -26.59 -3.81
N LEU A 80 49.00 -27.25 -2.96
CA LEU A 80 47.55 -27.36 -3.11
C LEU A 80 46.89 -26.04 -2.67
N LYS A 81 46.14 -25.41 -3.58
CA LYS A 81 45.46 -24.12 -3.35
C LYS A 81 43.98 -24.26 -2.97
N LYS A 82 43.44 -25.48 -3.03
CA LYS A 82 42.02 -25.81 -2.82
C LYS A 82 41.87 -26.68 -1.58
N ARG A 83 40.68 -26.73 -0.98
CA ARG A 83 40.41 -27.65 0.13
C ARG A 83 40.12 -29.05 -0.42
N ILE A 84 40.61 -30.09 0.25
CA ILE A 84 40.22 -31.48 -0.02
C ILE A 84 39.71 -32.13 1.26
N PHE A 85 38.62 -32.88 1.18
CA PHE A 85 38.04 -33.63 2.28
C PHE A 85 38.21 -35.13 2.06
N PRO A 86 38.45 -35.91 3.13
CA PRO A 86 38.35 -37.35 3.09
C PRO A 86 36.89 -37.78 2.97
N GLY A 87 36.59 -38.62 2.00
CA GLY A 87 35.28 -39.26 1.83
C GLY A 87 35.43 -40.74 1.50
N ILE A 88 34.34 -41.48 1.65
CA ILE A 88 34.29 -42.91 1.32
C ILE A 88 32.92 -43.27 0.74
N GLU A 89 32.93 -43.94 -0.40
CA GLU A 89 31.72 -44.50 -1.02
C GLU A 89 31.51 -45.94 -0.55
N LEU A 90 30.33 -46.20 0.00
CA LEU A 90 29.94 -47.45 0.63
C LEU A 90 28.61 -47.95 0.03
N ARG A 91 28.29 -49.22 0.26
CA ARG A 91 27.04 -49.84 -0.18
C ARG A 91 26.26 -50.34 1.03
N MET A 92 24.98 -50.00 1.13
CA MET A 92 24.12 -50.36 2.24
C MET A 92 23.10 -51.42 1.88
N VAL A 93 22.78 -52.26 2.85
CA VAL A 93 21.63 -53.16 2.79
C VAL A 93 20.35 -52.31 2.78
N ALA A 94 19.58 -52.40 1.70
CA ALA A 94 18.30 -51.71 1.55
C ALA A 94 17.26 -52.60 0.88
N ALA A 95 15.98 -52.25 1.05
CA ALA A 95 14.88 -52.96 0.40
C ALA A 95 14.65 -52.44 -1.04
N THR A 96 15.70 -52.51 -1.85
CA THR A 96 15.76 -52.03 -3.23
C THR A 96 16.19 -53.16 -4.16
N PRO A 97 15.86 -53.12 -5.47
CA PRO A 97 16.32 -54.13 -6.43
C PRO A 97 17.82 -54.02 -6.78
N TYR A 98 18.50 -53.03 -6.21
CA TYR A 98 19.94 -52.78 -6.29
C TYR A 98 20.48 -52.51 -4.88
N ARG A 99 21.79 -52.33 -4.74
CA ARG A 99 22.43 -51.97 -3.48
C ARG A 99 22.50 -50.47 -3.33
N LEU A 100 21.95 -49.95 -2.24
CA LEU A 100 21.88 -48.52 -2.01
C LEU A 100 23.29 -47.94 -1.83
N ASN A 101 23.63 -46.92 -2.61
CA ASN A 101 24.85 -46.14 -2.38
C ASN A 101 24.71 -45.30 -1.11
N THR A 102 25.79 -45.13 -0.35
CA THR A 102 25.87 -44.14 0.73
C THR A 102 27.29 -43.61 0.82
N HIS A 103 27.42 -42.32 1.12
CA HIS A 103 28.70 -41.65 1.20
C HIS A 103 28.90 -41.11 2.60
N VAL A 104 30.13 -41.18 3.10
CA VAL A 104 30.52 -40.53 4.36
C VAL A 104 31.64 -39.55 4.05
N LEU A 105 31.40 -38.27 4.30
CA LEU A 105 32.39 -37.19 4.21
C LEU A 105 32.88 -36.87 5.62
N LEU A 106 34.20 -36.82 5.82
CA LEU A 106 34.82 -36.54 7.10
C LEU A 106 35.58 -35.21 7.10
N ASN A 107 35.78 -34.66 8.29
CA ASN A 107 36.58 -33.46 8.50
C ASN A 107 38.04 -33.71 8.05
N ASP A 108 38.64 -32.76 7.34
CA ASP A 108 40.01 -32.86 6.86
C ASP A 108 41.07 -32.79 7.98
N ASP A 109 40.67 -32.41 9.19
CA ASP A 109 41.50 -32.48 10.40
C ASP A 109 41.57 -33.89 11.03
N VAL A 110 40.76 -34.86 10.56
CA VAL A 110 40.80 -36.24 11.05
C VAL A 110 42.13 -36.89 10.68
N SER A 111 42.76 -37.54 11.67
CA SER A 111 44.07 -38.19 11.50
C SER A 111 43.98 -39.41 10.59
N ASP A 112 45.10 -39.78 9.95
CA ASP A 112 45.13 -40.98 9.10
C ASP A 112 44.82 -42.26 9.90
N ASP A 113 45.21 -42.31 11.17
CA ASP A 113 44.91 -43.43 12.07
C ASP A 113 43.41 -43.52 12.38
N ASP A 114 42.74 -42.39 12.60
CA ASP A 114 41.29 -42.35 12.83
C ASP A 114 40.51 -42.70 11.55
N LEU A 115 40.98 -42.27 10.38
CA LEU A 115 40.41 -42.70 9.08
C LEU A 115 40.53 -44.22 8.90
N ARG A 116 41.67 -44.82 9.27
CA ARG A 116 41.84 -46.29 9.24
C ARG A 116 40.96 -46.97 10.29
N THR A 117 40.85 -46.38 11.48
CA THR A 117 39.98 -46.86 12.55
C THR A 117 38.52 -46.86 12.11
N PHE A 118 38.05 -45.82 11.42
CA PHE A 118 36.71 -45.76 10.82
C PHE A 118 36.45 -46.97 9.94
N VAL A 119 37.33 -47.23 8.96
CA VAL A 119 37.21 -48.36 8.05
C VAL A 119 37.25 -49.69 8.80
N SER A 120 38.13 -49.83 9.80
CA SER A 120 38.21 -51.05 10.61
C SER A 120 37.01 -51.28 11.53
N SER A 121 36.22 -50.23 11.80
CA SER A 121 35.01 -50.28 12.64
C SER A 121 33.76 -50.59 11.84
N LEU A 122 33.79 -50.43 10.51
CA LEU A 122 32.74 -50.90 9.61
C LEU A 122 32.63 -52.43 9.67
N LYS A 123 31.42 -52.95 9.45
CA LYS A 123 31.09 -54.38 9.52
C LYS A 123 30.30 -54.77 8.28
N LEU A 124 30.79 -55.76 7.55
CA LEU A 124 30.13 -56.31 6.37
C LEU A 124 28.85 -57.07 6.74
N ALA A 125 27.77 -56.83 6.01
CA ALA A 125 26.49 -57.48 6.22
C ALA A 125 26.58 -59.00 5.98
N GLY A 126 25.98 -59.79 6.86
CA GLY A 126 26.02 -61.26 6.79
C GLY A 126 27.37 -61.91 7.09
N GLN A 127 28.36 -61.13 7.53
CA GLN A 127 29.67 -61.59 8.00
C GLN A 127 29.90 -61.08 9.42
N ASP A 128 29.71 -61.92 10.43
CA ASP A 128 29.84 -61.53 11.84
C ASP A 128 31.19 -60.82 12.09
N HIS A 129 31.11 -59.51 12.39
CA HIS A 129 32.20 -58.62 12.84
C HIS A 129 33.39 -58.39 11.88
N LYS A 130 33.27 -58.61 10.57
CA LYS A 130 34.41 -58.42 9.65
C LYS A 130 34.45 -57.02 9.02
N PRO A 131 35.58 -56.28 9.13
CA PRO A 131 35.75 -55.01 8.43
C PRO A 131 36.01 -55.18 6.93
N PRO A 132 35.76 -54.13 6.12
CA PRO A 132 35.96 -54.11 4.67
C PRO A 132 37.44 -54.08 4.24
N THR A 133 38.26 -55.02 4.73
CA THR A 133 39.64 -55.20 4.28
C THR A 133 39.67 -55.94 2.94
N LYS A 134 40.78 -55.82 2.18
CA LYS A 134 40.96 -56.58 0.93
C LYS A 134 40.76 -58.09 1.12
N ALA A 135 41.28 -58.65 2.22
CA ALA A 135 41.15 -60.07 2.53
C ALA A 135 39.68 -60.48 2.75
N HIS A 136 38.92 -59.67 3.49
CA HIS A 136 37.50 -59.94 3.73
C HIS A 136 36.64 -59.70 2.48
N MET A 137 37.00 -58.74 1.62
CA MET A 137 36.35 -58.54 0.32
C MET A 137 36.53 -59.76 -0.60
N ILE A 138 37.74 -60.32 -0.66
CA ILE A 138 38.00 -61.58 -1.38
C ILE A 138 37.15 -62.72 -0.81
N GLU A 139 37.03 -62.80 0.53
CA GLU A 139 36.20 -63.80 1.18
C GLU A 139 34.72 -63.68 0.79
N VAL A 140 34.16 -62.47 0.77
CA VAL A 140 32.80 -62.22 0.27
C VAL A 140 32.67 -62.72 -1.17
N GLY A 141 33.64 -62.43 -2.04
CA GLY A 141 33.63 -62.91 -3.43
C GLY A 141 33.62 -64.44 -3.55
N ARG A 142 34.34 -65.14 -2.65
CA ARG A 142 34.43 -66.61 -2.65
C ARG A 142 33.15 -67.30 -2.18
N GLN A 143 32.25 -66.60 -1.50
CA GLN A 143 31.00 -67.17 -0.96
C GLN A 143 29.92 -67.40 -2.02
N PHE A 144 30.00 -66.74 -3.18
CA PHE A 144 29.04 -66.94 -4.26
C PHE A 144 29.11 -68.34 -4.82
N ASP A 145 27.98 -69.04 -4.86
CA ASP A 145 27.85 -70.37 -5.48
C ASP A 145 28.19 -70.32 -6.99
N PRO A 146 28.55 -71.47 -7.59
CA PRO A 146 28.85 -71.57 -9.02
C PRO A 146 27.81 -70.92 -9.94
N GLY A 147 26.52 -71.04 -9.60
CA GLY A 147 25.43 -70.49 -10.40
C GLY A 147 25.44 -68.96 -10.39
N LYS A 148 25.66 -68.34 -9.22
CA LYS A 148 25.80 -66.88 -9.10
C LYS A 148 27.06 -66.36 -9.78
N LEU A 149 28.20 -67.02 -9.62
CA LEU A 149 29.44 -66.66 -10.32
C LEU A 149 29.27 -66.66 -11.84
N LYS A 150 28.59 -67.70 -12.38
CA LYS A 150 28.34 -67.79 -13.81
C LYS A 150 27.30 -66.79 -14.30
N LYS A 151 26.16 -66.67 -13.61
CA LYS A 151 25.03 -65.86 -14.06
C LYS A 151 25.26 -64.35 -13.91
N ILE A 152 25.93 -63.91 -12.84
CA ILE A 152 26.11 -62.48 -12.52
C ILE A 152 27.44 -61.95 -13.05
N TYR A 153 28.52 -62.73 -12.92
CA TYR A 153 29.87 -62.27 -13.24
C TYR A 153 30.47 -62.95 -14.47
N ASN A 154 29.76 -63.90 -15.10
CA ASN A 154 30.23 -64.70 -16.22
C ASN A 154 31.56 -65.45 -15.92
N LEU A 155 31.71 -65.95 -14.69
CA LEU A 155 32.90 -66.66 -14.23
C LEU A 155 32.58 -68.12 -13.87
N ASP A 156 33.48 -69.03 -14.24
CA ASP A 156 33.41 -70.42 -13.80
C ASP A 156 34.01 -70.59 -12.40
N VAL A 157 33.73 -71.72 -11.74
CA VAL A 157 34.14 -71.99 -10.35
C VAL A 157 35.65 -71.90 -10.13
N SER A 158 36.44 -72.23 -11.16
CA SER A 158 37.91 -72.10 -11.12
C SER A 158 38.39 -70.67 -10.86
N ALA A 159 37.58 -69.65 -11.16
CA ALA A 159 37.89 -68.26 -10.89
C ALA A 159 38.01 -67.94 -9.40
N ARG A 160 37.51 -68.79 -8.48
CA ARG A 160 37.65 -68.59 -7.03
C ARG A 160 39.10 -68.57 -6.53
N ALA A 161 40.02 -69.17 -7.31
CA ALA A 161 41.46 -69.14 -7.02
C ALA A 161 42.12 -67.82 -7.44
N ASP A 162 41.46 -67.01 -8.27
CA ASP A 162 41.95 -65.71 -8.74
C ASP A 162 41.53 -64.61 -7.75
N GLU A 163 42.48 -64.20 -6.90
CA GLU A 163 42.21 -63.22 -5.85
C GLU A 163 41.81 -61.85 -6.40
N ALA A 164 42.33 -61.45 -7.57
CA ALA A 164 42.00 -60.17 -8.18
C ALA A 164 40.52 -60.15 -8.61
N LYS A 165 40.04 -61.25 -9.22
CA LYS A 165 38.62 -61.40 -9.57
C LYS A 165 37.72 -61.48 -8.35
N MET A 166 38.13 -62.20 -7.31
CA MET A 166 37.33 -62.29 -6.07
C MET A 166 37.28 -60.96 -5.32
N LEU A 167 38.36 -60.19 -5.33
CA LEU A 167 38.40 -58.83 -4.77
C LEU A 167 37.46 -57.89 -5.53
N GLU A 168 37.47 -57.94 -6.87
CA GLU A 168 36.54 -57.18 -7.72
C GLU A 168 35.08 -57.55 -7.43
N ILE A 169 34.77 -58.84 -7.28
CA ILE A 169 33.43 -59.28 -6.88
C ILE A 169 33.09 -58.78 -5.48
N GLY A 170 34.02 -58.86 -4.53
CA GLY A 170 33.87 -58.36 -3.16
C GLY A 170 33.49 -56.89 -3.10
N TYR A 171 34.28 -56.00 -3.73
CA TYR A 171 33.91 -54.58 -3.88
C TYR A 171 32.60 -54.40 -4.64
N LYS A 172 32.40 -55.25 -5.64
CA LYS A 172 31.18 -55.54 -6.42
C LYS A 172 29.96 -55.93 -5.62
N SER A 173 30.03 -56.35 -4.36
CA SER A 173 28.89 -57.04 -3.72
C SER A 173 28.76 -56.86 -2.22
N ALA A 174 29.83 -56.43 -1.54
CA ALA A 174 29.81 -56.14 -0.12
C ALA A 174 28.75 -55.07 0.19
N GLU A 175 28.13 -55.21 1.35
CA GLU A 175 27.15 -54.26 1.90
C GLU A 175 27.44 -54.07 3.38
N ILE A 176 26.98 -52.96 3.95
CA ILE A 176 26.99 -52.67 5.38
C ILE A 176 25.59 -52.28 5.86
N THR A 177 25.36 -52.31 7.18
CA THR A 177 24.08 -51.87 7.77
C THR A 177 24.16 -50.44 8.30
N CYS A 178 23.01 -49.80 8.58
CA CYS A 178 22.96 -48.47 9.19
C CYS A 178 23.75 -48.43 10.51
N GLU A 179 23.56 -49.44 11.36
CA GLU A 179 24.20 -49.53 12.68
C GLU A 179 25.71 -49.63 12.56
N SER A 180 26.22 -50.25 11.48
CA SER A 180 27.65 -50.32 11.21
C SER A 180 28.24 -48.93 10.92
N ILE A 181 27.54 -48.10 10.14
CA ILE A 181 28.00 -46.75 9.80
C ILE A 181 27.95 -45.88 11.05
N GLU A 182 26.84 -45.89 11.78
CA GLU A 182 26.69 -45.15 13.03
C GLU A 182 27.77 -45.53 14.04
N SER A 183 28.08 -46.83 14.17
CA SER A 183 29.16 -47.30 15.03
C SER A 183 30.52 -46.76 14.61
N ALA A 184 30.84 -46.75 13.31
CA ALA A 184 32.10 -46.22 12.81
C ALA A 184 32.21 -44.70 12.99
N ILE A 185 31.10 -43.96 12.77
CA ILE A 185 31.04 -42.51 13.01
C ILE A 185 31.28 -42.20 14.49
N ARG A 186 30.67 -42.93 15.43
CA ARG A 186 30.87 -42.72 16.87
C ARG A 186 32.33 -42.88 17.31
N VAL A 187 33.11 -43.69 16.62
CA VAL A 187 34.54 -43.88 16.94
C VAL A 187 35.37 -42.66 16.54
N VAL A 188 35.01 -41.97 15.45
CA VAL A 188 35.71 -40.77 14.97
C VAL A 188 35.12 -39.47 15.54
N GLY A 189 33.88 -39.51 16.01
CA GLY A 189 33.12 -38.35 16.50
C GLY A 189 32.05 -37.92 15.49
N GLU A 190 30.81 -37.78 15.96
CA GLU A 190 29.67 -37.36 15.13
C GLU A 190 29.89 -35.95 14.56
N GLU A 191 30.58 -35.09 15.32
CA GLU A 191 30.99 -33.75 14.90
C GLU A 191 32.08 -33.75 13.83
N HIS A 192 32.60 -34.89 13.39
CA HIS A 192 33.60 -35.00 12.33
C HIS A 192 33.07 -35.61 11.04
N CYS A 193 31.79 -35.99 10.98
CA CYS A 193 31.23 -36.74 9.84
C CYS A 193 29.95 -36.09 9.28
N LEU A 194 29.74 -36.25 7.97
CA LEU A 194 28.49 -35.96 7.28
C LEU A 194 28.13 -37.16 6.41
N ILE A 195 26.88 -37.62 6.51
CA ILE A 195 26.34 -38.70 5.67
C ILE A 195 25.66 -38.05 4.46
N ILE A 196 26.09 -38.41 3.27
CA ILE A 196 25.50 -37.96 2.02
C ILE A 196 24.80 -39.15 1.37
N GLN A 197 23.50 -39.01 1.12
CA GLN A 197 22.68 -40.09 0.57
C GLN A 197 22.29 -39.76 -0.89
N PRO A 198 22.75 -40.55 -1.87
CA PRO A 198 22.21 -40.49 -3.22
C PRO A 198 20.69 -40.65 -3.24
N TYR A 199 19.98 -39.72 -3.90
CA TYR A 199 18.52 -39.76 -3.99
C TYR A 199 18.05 -40.37 -5.31
N ASP A 200 18.15 -39.62 -6.40
CA ASP A 200 17.78 -40.03 -7.77
C ASP A 200 19.00 -40.27 -8.68
N THR A 201 20.21 -40.15 -8.12
CA THR A 201 21.47 -40.51 -8.76
C THR A 201 21.73 -42.03 -8.68
N SER A 202 22.85 -42.50 -9.25
CA SER A 202 23.19 -43.92 -9.38
C SER A 202 22.97 -44.70 -8.08
N ASP A 203 22.05 -45.67 -8.11
CA ASP A 203 21.67 -46.51 -6.98
C ASP A 203 21.26 -45.74 -5.71
N GLY A 204 20.53 -44.62 -5.86
CA GLY A 204 20.01 -43.79 -4.75
C GLY A 204 18.71 -44.29 -4.10
N ILE A 205 18.14 -43.54 -3.15
CA ILE A 205 16.99 -43.99 -2.35
C ILE A 205 15.62 -43.87 -3.04
N GLU A 206 15.49 -43.07 -4.13
CA GLU A 206 14.20 -42.77 -4.78
C GLU A 206 13.39 -44.02 -5.17
N LYS A 207 14.07 -45.12 -5.55
CA LYS A 207 13.40 -46.36 -5.97
C LYS A 207 13.15 -47.35 -4.82
N LEU A 208 13.36 -46.93 -3.57
CA LEU A 208 12.91 -47.68 -2.41
C LEU A 208 11.37 -47.69 -2.42
N ALA A 209 10.78 -48.88 -2.41
CA ALA A 209 9.33 -49.05 -2.37
C ALA A 209 8.82 -48.66 -0.97
N TRP A 210 8.79 -47.36 -0.67
CA TRP A 210 8.51 -46.82 0.66
C TRP A 210 7.12 -47.26 1.16
N GLU A 211 6.15 -47.46 0.26
CA GLU A 211 4.83 -48.02 0.60
C GLU A 211 4.92 -49.45 1.19
N GLN A 212 5.91 -50.24 0.74
CA GLN A 212 6.16 -51.60 1.22
C GLN A 212 7.11 -51.61 2.42
N HIS A 213 7.98 -50.61 2.53
CA HIS A 213 9.03 -50.52 3.55
C HIS A 213 9.10 -49.13 4.24
N PRO A 214 8.00 -48.63 4.82
CA PRO A 214 7.91 -47.23 5.26
C PRO A 214 8.86 -46.91 6.43
N TYR A 215 9.08 -47.88 7.34
CA TYR A 215 10.05 -47.72 8.43
C TYR A 215 11.48 -47.55 7.90
N ARG A 216 11.89 -48.34 6.89
CA ARG A 216 13.24 -48.28 6.34
C ARG A 216 13.48 -46.98 5.57
N ASP A 217 12.49 -46.53 4.81
CA ASP A 217 12.53 -45.23 4.15
C ASP A 217 12.79 -44.12 5.17
N SER A 218 11.95 -44.03 6.20
CA SER A 218 12.06 -42.98 7.22
C SER A 218 13.40 -42.99 7.96
N VAL A 219 13.94 -44.17 8.29
CA VAL A 219 15.26 -44.29 8.95
C VAL A 219 16.37 -43.74 8.04
N LEU A 220 16.42 -44.16 6.78
CA LEU A 220 17.46 -43.74 5.83
C LEU A 220 17.35 -42.24 5.50
N MET A 221 16.13 -41.73 5.31
CA MET A 221 15.86 -40.32 5.05
C MET A 221 16.26 -39.43 6.25
N LYS A 222 16.05 -39.89 7.48
CA LYS A 222 16.44 -39.17 8.71
C LYS A 222 17.93 -39.24 8.99
N MET A 223 18.57 -40.38 8.70
CA MET A 223 20.00 -40.63 8.92
C MET A 223 20.90 -39.73 8.04
N ALA A 224 20.49 -39.41 6.81
CA ALA A 224 21.27 -38.58 5.90
C ALA A 224 21.43 -37.15 6.43
N HIS A 225 22.62 -36.57 6.36
CA HIS A 225 22.82 -35.14 6.65
C HIS A 225 22.60 -34.30 5.39
N CYS A 226 22.93 -34.85 4.23
CA CYS A 226 22.81 -34.23 2.92
C CYS A 226 22.31 -35.26 1.90
N PHE A 227 21.77 -34.78 0.78
CA PHE A 227 21.33 -35.64 -0.31
C PHE A 227 22.05 -35.32 -1.62
N GLU A 228 22.22 -36.31 -2.49
CA GLU A 228 22.69 -36.06 -3.84
C GLU A 228 21.53 -36.16 -4.83
N THR A 229 21.21 -35.06 -5.51
CA THR A 229 20.23 -35.02 -6.60
C THR A 229 20.56 -33.90 -7.58
N ARG A 230 20.18 -34.11 -8.84
CA ARG A 230 20.33 -33.13 -9.92
C ARG A 230 18.98 -32.62 -10.43
N ASN A 231 17.87 -33.18 -9.93
CA ASN A 231 16.51 -32.82 -10.34
C ASN A 231 16.02 -31.60 -9.56
N GLN A 232 15.58 -30.55 -10.26
CA GLN A 232 15.13 -29.31 -9.64
C GLN A 232 13.97 -29.52 -8.65
N SER A 233 12.98 -30.36 -8.97
CA SER A 233 11.85 -30.61 -8.07
C SER A 233 12.29 -31.25 -6.76
N ASN A 234 13.29 -32.13 -6.82
CA ASN A 234 13.86 -32.77 -5.63
C ASN A 234 14.71 -31.78 -4.83
N VAL A 235 15.48 -30.92 -5.52
CA VAL A 235 16.21 -29.81 -4.90
C VAL A 235 15.26 -28.92 -4.10
N ASP A 236 14.14 -28.49 -4.70
CA ASP A 236 13.16 -27.62 -4.04
C ASP A 236 12.51 -28.29 -2.82
N LEU A 237 12.23 -29.60 -2.89
CA LEU A 237 11.73 -30.39 -1.76
C LEU A 237 12.72 -30.44 -0.59
N PHE A 238 13.97 -30.82 -0.85
CA PHE A 238 14.99 -30.94 0.19
C PHE A 238 15.35 -29.59 0.83
N LEU A 239 15.33 -28.50 0.05
CA LEU A 239 15.54 -27.15 0.54
C LEU A 239 14.30 -26.54 1.21
N GLY A 240 13.16 -27.23 1.23
CA GLY A 240 11.95 -26.77 1.89
C GLY A 240 11.18 -25.68 1.13
N HIS A 241 11.43 -25.51 -0.17
CA HIS A 241 10.65 -24.62 -1.04
C HIS A 241 9.32 -25.25 -1.48
N GLY A 242 9.09 -26.53 -1.13
CA GLY A 242 7.89 -27.28 -1.46
C GLY A 242 7.90 -27.85 -2.89
N HIS A 243 6.83 -28.55 -3.26
CA HIS A 243 6.70 -29.10 -4.61
C HIS A 243 5.89 -28.15 -5.51
N PRO A 244 6.42 -27.72 -6.67
CA PRO A 244 5.83 -26.66 -7.49
C PRO A 244 4.41 -26.96 -8.01
N LYS A 245 4.03 -28.25 -8.10
CA LYS A 245 2.69 -28.68 -8.56
C LYS A 245 1.84 -29.35 -7.47
N LYS A 246 2.37 -29.56 -6.26
CA LYS A 246 1.71 -30.34 -5.19
C LYS A 246 2.09 -29.77 -3.80
N PRO A 247 1.51 -28.63 -3.39
CA PRO A 247 1.94 -27.92 -2.19
C PRO A 247 1.92 -28.77 -0.89
N HIS A 248 0.93 -29.65 -0.75
CA HIS A 248 0.78 -30.55 0.42
C HIS A 248 1.95 -31.53 0.61
N VAL A 249 2.68 -31.88 -0.46
CA VAL A 249 3.79 -32.84 -0.39
C VAL A 249 4.99 -32.26 0.35
N GLY A 250 5.17 -30.93 0.33
CA GLY A 250 6.32 -30.28 0.96
C GLY A 250 6.42 -30.56 2.47
N PRO A 251 5.39 -30.22 3.27
CA PRO A 251 5.40 -30.47 4.71
C PRO A 251 5.60 -31.95 5.08
N GLU A 252 4.87 -32.87 4.42
CA GLU A 252 4.99 -34.32 4.65
C GLU A 252 6.42 -34.83 4.35
N PHE A 253 7.03 -34.31 3.27
CA PHE A 253 8.40 -34.66 2.89
C PHE A 253 9.42 -34.15 3.92
N ILE A 254 9.28 -32.91 4.39
CA ILE A 254 10.15 -32.32 5.42
C ILE A 254 10.08 -33.13 6.72
N GLU A 255 8.88 -33.55 7.13
CA GLU A 255 8.71 -34.43 8.28
C GLU A 255 9.44 -35.77 8.09
N ASN A 256 9.33 -36.37 6.90
CA ASN A 256 10.00 -37.65 6.60
C ASN A 256 11.53 -37.57 6.67
N ILE A 257 12.13 -36.44 6.29
CA ILE A 257 13.60 -36.24 6.39
C ILE A 257 14.07 -35.80 7.78
N GLY A 258 13.18 -35.65 8.76
CA GLY A 258 13.54 -35.33 10.15
C GLY A 258 13.04 -33.99 10.67
N GLY A 259 12.13 -33.33 9.94
CA GLY A 259 11.43 -32.11 10.38
C GLY A 259 12.14 -30.80 10.02
N TYR A 260 13.20 -30.85 9.20
CA TYR A 260 13.92 -29.66 8.76
C TYR A 260 14.51 -29.87 7.34
N PRO A 261 14.67 -28.80 6.54
CA PRO A 261 15.33 -28.86 5.25
C PRO A 261 16.75 -29.43 5.33
N LYS A 262 17.21 -30.12 4.29
CA LYS A 262 18.55 -30.70 4.21
C LYS A 262 19.27 -30.25 2.93
N PRO A 263 20.59 -30.02 2.98
CA PRO A 263 21.35 -29.57 1.83
C PRO A 263 21.44 -30.64 0.75
N VAL A 264 21.58 -30.16 -0.49
CA VAL A 264 21.65 -30.99 -1.69
C VAL A 264 22.98 -30.77 -2.39
N PHE A 265 23.61 -31.84 -2.83
CA PHE A 265 24.83 -31.81 -3.60
C PHE A 265 24.65 -32.49 -4.97
N ALA A 266 25.53 -32.14 -5.88
CA ALA A 266 25.76 -32.77 -7.17
C ALA A 266 27.28 -32.82 -7.37
N GLY A 267 27.85 -34.01 -7.42
CA GLY A 267 29.27 -34.19 -7.71
C GLY A 267 29.54 -34.54 -9.16
N SER A 268 30.79 -34.44 -9.59
CA SER A 268 31.21 -34.87 -10.93
C SER A 268 31.20 -36.40 -11.09
N ASP A 269 31.30 -37.15 -9.99
CA ASP A 269 31.44 -38.62 -9.96
C ASP A 269 32.59 -39.09 -10.88
N ALA A 270 33.69 -38.33 -10.82
CA ALA A 270 34.77 -38.46 -11.78
C ALA A 270 35.71 -39.62 -11.44
N HIS A 271 35.75 -40.62 -12.32
CA HIS A 271 36.67 -41.78 -12.23
C HIS A 271 37.95 -41.63 -13.07
N ARG A 272 38.28 -40.41 -13.52
CA ARG A 272 39.56 -40.06 -14.15
C ARG A 272 39.82 -38.55 -13.99
N ILE A 273 41.09 -38.16 -13.95
CA ILE A 273 41.53 -36.76 -13.71
C ILE A 273 40.91 -35.77 -14.71
N ALA A 274 40.72 -36.19 -15.97
CA ALA A 274 40.18 -35.33 -17.02
C ALA A 274 38.73 -34.88 -16.76
N ASP A 275 37.98 -35.63 -15.95
CA ASP A 275 36.55 -35.37 -15.67
C ASP A 275 36.34 -34.57 -14.36
N TYR A 276 37.39 -34.24 -13.61
CA TYR A 276 37.26 -33.45 -12.38
C TYR A 276 36.63 -32.08 -12.65
N GLY A 277 35.63 -31.70 -11.86
CA GLY A 277 34.87 -30.46 -12.03
C GLY A 277 33.89 -30.47 -13.22
N VAL A 278 33.72 -31.61 -13.90
CA VAL A 278 32.75 -31.77 -14.99
C VAL A 278 31.48 -32.44 -14.44
N TYR A 279 30.50 -31.62 -14.07
CA TYR A 279 29.24 -32.09 -13.48
C TYR A 279 28.34 -32.74 -14.53
N PRO A 280 27.87 -33.99 -14.32
CA PRO A 280 26.83 -34.57 -15.15
C PRO A 280 25.58 -33.68 -15.10
N SER A 281 24.94 -33.45 -16.25
CA SER A 281 23.85 -32.47 -16.46
C SER A 281 24.22 -30.98 -16.46
N SER A 282 25.50 -30.62 -16.32
CA SER A 282 25.98 -29.22 -16.25
C SER A 282 25.41 -28.41 -15.08
N ARG A 283 24.93 -29.10 -14.03
CA ARG A 283 24.40 -28.49 -12.82
C ARG A 283 25.42 -28.63 -11.69
N ALA A 284 26.14 -27.55 -11.42
CA ALA A 284 27.18 -27.53 -10.41
C ALA A 284 26.59 -27.31 -9.01
N THR A 285 27.32 -27.79 -8.00
CA THR A 285 27.04 -27.47 -6.60
C THR A 285 27.65 -26.14 -6.23
N TRP A 286 26.81 -25.19 -5.85
CA TRP A 286 27.21 -23.91 -5.29
C TRP A 286 26.83 -23.85 -3.82
N LEU A 287 27.82 -23.60 -2.97
CA LEU A 287 27.61 -23.46 -1.53
C LEU A 287 28.10 -22.09 -1.05
N LYS A 288 27.30 -21.45 -0.20
CA LYS A 288 27.62 -20.17 0.43
C LYS A 288 28.20 -20.41 1.83
N ALA A 289 29.50 -20.69 1.88
CA ALA A 289 30.24 -20.89 3.13
C ALA A 289 31.75 -20.77 2.87
N GLN A 290 32.55 -20.69 3.94
CA GLN A 290 33.99 -20.93 3.83
C GLN A 290 34.27 -22.39 3.39
N PRO A 291 35.33 -22.65 2.60
CA PRO A 291 35.76 -23.99 2.20
C PRO A 291 36.42 -24.76 3.35
N THR A 292 35.62 -25.06 4.38
CA THR A 292 35.99 -25.78 5.61
C THR A 292 34.88 -26.75 6.00
N PHE A 293 35.20 -27.75 6.80
CA PHE A 293 34.19 -28.69 7.30
C PHE A 293 33.13 -28.00 8.18
N LYS A 294 33.51 -26.97 8.95
CA LYS A 294 32.56 -26.14 9.72
C LYS A 294 31.58 -25.41 8.79
N GLY A 295 32.03 -24.94 7.64
CA GLY A 295 31.18 -24.36 6.61
C GLY A 295 30.13 -25.36 6.09
N LEU A 296 30.53 -26.60 5.82
CA LEU A 296 29.61 -27.68 5.44
C LEU A 296 28.56 -27.96 6.52
N LYS A 297 28.94 -27.98 7.80
CA LYS A 297 27.95 -28.11 8.88
C LYS A 297 26.99 -26.93 8.96
N HIS A 298 27.50 -25.71 8.79
CA HIS A 298 26.66 -24.51 8.81
C HIS A 298 25.60 -24.55 7.69
N ILE A 299 25.97 -25.07 6.53
CA ILE A 299 25.04 -25.33 5.42
C ILE A 299 23.95 -26.33 5.81
N CYS A 300 24.25 -27.35 6.63
CA CYS A 300 23.22 -28.28 7.13
C CYS A 300 22.19 -27.60 8.05
N HIS A 301 22.52 -26.46 8.66
CA HIS A 301 21.60 -25.71 9.51
C HIS A 301 20.72 -24.73 8.71
N GLU A 302 21.24 -24.13 7.65
CA GLU A 302 20.54 -23.13 6.81
C GLU A 302 20.63 -23.46 5.31
N PRO A 303 20.18 -24.66 4.86
CA PRO A 303 20.47 -25.13 3.51
C PRO A 303 19.74 -24.33 2.43
N SER A 304 18.50 -23.90 2.67
CA SER A 304 17.70 -23.12 1.72
C SER A 304 18.36 -21.80 1.32
N LEU A 305 19.13 -21.21 2.23
CA LEU A 305 19.81 -19.92 2.03
C LEU A 305 21.24 -20.05 1.50
N ARG A 306 21.80 -21.26 1.55
CA ARG A 306 23.24 -21.51 1.33
C ARG A 306 23.56 -22.59 0.29
N CYS A 307 22.55 -23.24 -0.28
CA CYS A 307 22.70 -24.30 -1.26
C CYS A 307 22.02 -23.93 -2.58
N HIS A 308 22.73 -24.12 -3.69
CA HIS A 308 22.18 -23.96 -5.03
C HIS A 308 22.77 -25.01 -5.99
N ILE A 309 21.90 -25.72 -6.71
CA ILE A 309 22.28 -26.69 -7.74
C ILE A 309 21.89 -26.14 -9.12
N GLY A 310 22.87 -25.80 -9.95
CA GLY A 310 22.61 -25.18 -11.24
C GLY A 310 23.87 -24.59 -11.89
N ASP A 311 23.68 -23.76 -12.90
CA ASP A 311 24.79 -23.07 -13.57
C ASP A 311 25.38 -21.98 -12.64
N ARG A 312 24.53 -21.07 -12.15
CA ARG A 312 24.94 -19.96 -11.29
C ARG A 312 23.85 -19.51 -10.30
N PRO A 313 24.18 -19.22 -9.03
CA PRO A 313 23.24 -18.69 -8.05
C PRO A 313 22.59 -17.37 -8.50
N PRO A 314 21.27 -17.19 -8.31
CA PRO A 314 20.56 -15.98 -8.75
C PRO A 314 21.16 -14.67 -8.23
N LYS A 315 21.59 -14.65 -6.96
CA LYS A 315 22.21 -13.46 -6.35
C LYS A 315 23.50 -13.04 -7.09
N LEU A 316 24.30 -13.99 -7.57
CA LEU A 316 25.53 -13.65 -8.30
C LEU A 316 25.22 -13.06 -9.68
N VAL A 317 24.21 -13.60 -10.37
CA VAL A 317 23.75 -13.05 -11.67
C VAL A 317 23.28 -11.61 -11.48
N HIS A 318 22.47 -11.37 -10.45
CA HIS A 318 21.91 -10.06 -10.18
C HIS A 318 22.96 -9.00 -9.80
N ILE A 319 24.04 -9.39 -9.09
CA ILE A 319 25.17 -8.49 -8.82
C ILE A 319 25.90 -8.11 -10.10
N ASP A 320 26.16 -9.08 -10.99
CA ASP A 320 26.84 -8.83 -12.27
C ASP A 320 26.03 -7.89 -13.19
N GLU A 321 24.71 -7.98 -13.13
CA GLU A 321 23.79 -7.09 -13.87
C GLU A 321 23.71 -5.68 -13.24
N ASN A 322 24.05 -5.54 -11.96
CA ASN A 322 23.90 -4.30 -11.19
C ASN A 322 25.16 -3.88 -10.40
N PRO A 323 26.36 -3.87 -10.99
CA PRO A 323 27.62 -3.74 -10.24
C PRO A 323 27.80 -2.37 -9.58
N THR A 324 27.07 -1.35 -10.03
CA THR A 324 27.09 0.01 -9.47
C THR A 324 26.32 0.14 -8.13
N LYS A 325 25.54 -0.88 -7.76
CA LYS A 325 24.66 -0.93 -6.58
C LYS A 325 25.21 -1.75 -5.41
N TYR A 326 26.42 -2.30 -5.52
CA TYR A 326 27.02 -3.14 -4.47
C TYR A 326 28.35 -2.56 -4.00
N ILE A 327 28.46 -2.28 -2.71
CA ILE A 327 29.71 -1.80 -2.10
C ILE A 327 30.61 -3.01 -1.90
N ARG A 328 31.81 -2.93 -2.48
CA ARG A 328 32.83 -3.98 -2.38
C ARG A 328 33.78 -3.75 -1.22
N ARG A 329 34.13 -2.49 -0.94
CA ARG A 329 35.19 -2.14 0.02
C ARG A 329 35.03 -0.73 0.59
N ILE A 330 35.49 -0.55 1.81
CA ILE A 330 35.70 0.76 2.44
C ILE A 330 37.11 0.83 3.03
N LYS A 331 37.88 1.87 2.69
CA LYS A 331 39.20 2.16 3.29
C LYS A 331 39.13 3.45 4.07
N LEU A 332 39.70 3.46 5.27
CA LEU A 332 39.74 4.61 6.15
C LEU A 332 41.19 4.94 6.49
N ALA A 333 41.58 6.18 6.25
CA ALA A 333 42.93 6.65 6.49
C ALA A 333 42.93 8.08 6.98
N LYS A 334 43.99 8.46 7.69
CA LYS A 334 44.28 9.87 7.92
C LYS A 334 44.63 10.58 6.61
N VAL A 335 44.29 11.85 6.54
CA VAL A 335 44.82 12.73 5.49
C VAL A 335 46.35 12.84 5.63
N ALA A 336 47.06 13.02 4.51
CA ALA A 336 48.53 12.98 4.47
C ALA A 336 49.21 13.94 5.47
N ASP A 337 48.64 15.13 5.68
CA ASP A 337 49.19 16.15 6.58
C ASP A 337 48.48 16.20 7.95
N SER A 338 47.92 15.09 8.40
CA SER A 338 47.16 15.04 9.66
C SER A 338 48.05 15.35 10.87
N SER A 339 47.68 16.38 11.64
CA SER A 339 48.36 16.73 12.90
C SER A 339 47.80 15.98 14.11
N LEU A 340 46.81 15.11 13.91
CA LEU A 340 46.11 14.40 14.99
C LEU A 340 46.94 13.21 15.49
N LYS A 341 47.28 13.21 16.78
CA LYS A 341 48.02 12.10 17.42
C LYS A 341 47.16 10.83 17.54
N ASP A 342 45.88 10.96 17.87
CA ASP A 342 44.94 9.84 18.01
C ASP A 342 44.82 9.05 16.70
N LYS A 343 44.73 7.72 16.76
CA LYS A 343 44.67 6.85 15.57
C LYS A 343 43.26 6.72 14.99
N TRP A 344 42.22 6.55 15.83
CA TRP A 344 40.84 6.34 15.38
C TRP A 344 40.74 5.31 14.24
N PHE A 345 40.31 5.72 13.05
CA PHE A 345 40.05 4.85 11.90
C PHE A 345 41.27 4.62 11.00
N ASP A 346 42.45 5.11 11.37
CA ASP A 346 43.61 5.10 10.49
C ASP A 346 44.05 3.67 10.10
N GLY A 347 44.30 3.48 8.80
CA GLY A 347 44.75 2.22 8.22
C GLY A 347 43.72 1.09 8.24
N GLN A 348 42.42 1.39 8.40
CA GLN A 348 41.38 0.37 8.31
C GLN A 348 40.99 0.09 6.86
N ASP A 349 40.84 -1.18 6.52
CA ASP A 349 40.56 -1.65 5.17
C ASP A 349 39.62 -2.84 5.24
N VAL A 350 38.35 -2.62 4.87
CA VAL A 350 37.26 -3.57 5.10
C VAL A 350 36.62 -3.96 3.78
N LEU A 351 36.65 -5.25 3.47
CA LEU A 351 35.87 -5.84 2.38
C LEU A 351 34.44 -6.09 2.85
N LEU A 352 33.46 -5.87 1.98
CA LEU A 352 32.03 -5.95 2.31
C LEU A 352 31.33 -7.00 1.46
N ASN A 353 30.59 -7.87 2.13
CA ASN A 353 29.80 -8.91 1.48
C ASN A 353 28.58 -8.30 0.76
N PRO A 354 28.23 -8.75 -0.46
CA PRO A 354 27.07 -8.23 -1.19
C PRO A 354 25.71 -8.71 -0.66
N GLY A 355 25.69 -9.62 0.31
CA GLY A 355 24.49 -10.10 1.00
C GLY A 355 24.16 -9.31 2.26
N LEU A 356 23.97 -10.01 3.37
CA LEU A 356 23.69 -9.45 4.70
C LEU A 356 24.98 -9.30 5.51
N VAL A 357 25.30 -8.07 5.90
CA VAL A 357 26.43 -7.72 6.77
C VAL A 357 25.89 -7.29 8.14
N ALA A 358 26.27 -8.00 9.20
CA ALA A 358 25.95 -7.58 10.57
C ALA A 358 27.15 -6.90 11.23
N ILE A 359 26.98 -5.66 11.67
CA ILE A 359 28.00 -4.87 12.36
C ILE A 359 27.70 -4.93 13.86
N ILE A 360 28.57 -5.59 14.61
CA ILE A 360 28.39 -5.87 16.04
C ILE A 360 29.55 -5.33 16.87
N GLY A 361 29.34 -5.21 18.17
CA GLY A 361 30.36 -4.74 19.11
C GLY A 361 29.75 -4.14 20.37
N ASN A 362 30.57 -3.97 21.40
CA ASN A 362 30.13 -3.42 22.68
C ASN A 362 29.63 -1.97 22.57
N LYS A 363 28.94 -1.48 23.61
CA LYS A 363 28.48 -0.08 23.64
C LYS A 363 29.66 0.88 23.49
N GLY A 364 29.56 1.82 22.54
CA GLY A 364 30.63 2.78 22.24
C GLY A 364 31.83 2.22 21.48
N SER A 365 31.73 1.05 20.85
CA SER A 365 32.85 0.43 20.11
C SER A 365 33.08 0.96 18.69
N GLY A 366 32.23 1.87 18.20
CA GLY A 366 32.34 2.47 16.86
C GLY A 366 31.47 1.83 15.78
N LYS A 367 30.40 1.10 16.14
CA LYS A 367 29.46 0.49 15.17
C LYS A 367 28.75 1.54 14.30
N SER A 368 28.02 2.46 14.92
CA SER A 368 27.34 3.58 14.25
C SER A 368 28.31 4.49 13.51
N ALA A 369 29.57 4.56 13.96
CA ALA A 369 30.59 5.30 13.24
C ALA A 369 30.90 4.68 11.87
N LEU A 370 30.98 3.35 11.77
CA LEU A 370 31.16 2.68 10.47
C LEU A 370 29.93 2.89 9.57
N ALA A 371 28.73 2.77 10.13
CA ALA A 371 27.48 3.00 9.40
C ALA A 371 27.39 4.42 8.82
N ASP A 372 27.63 5.45 9.65
CA ASP A 372 27.67 6.85 9.20
C ASP A 372 28.71 7.09 8.11
N ILE A 373 29.91 6.51 8.23
CA ILE A 373 30.97 6.68 7.24
C ILE A 373 30.57 6.05 5.91
N LEU A 374 30.00 4.84 5.94
CA LEU A 374 29.48 4.18 4.74
C LEU A 374 28.33 4.97 4.11
N ALA A 375 27.41 5.49 4.93
CA ALA A 375 26.32 6.34 4.48
C ALA A 375 26.84 7.63 3.81
N LEU A 376 27.79 8.32 4.44
CA LEU A 376 28.41 9.52 3.88
C LEU A 376 29.16 9.23 2.57
N ALA A 377 29.95 8.16 2.51
CA ALA A 377 30.69 7.77 1.31
C ALA A 377 29.78 7.32 0.17
N GLY A 378 28.62 6.74 0.50
CA GLY A 378 27.53 6.44 -0.42
C GLY A 378 26.65 7.63 -0.79
N ASN A 379 26.99 8.85 -0.33
CA ASN A 379 26.19 10.06 -0.51
C ASN A 379 24.73 9.91 -0.03
N SER A 380 24.51 9.24 1.10
CA SER A 380 23.18 9.18 1.71
C SER A 380 22.71 10.59 2.07
N HIS A 381 21.46 10.91 1.72
CA HIS A 381 20.87 12.22 1.99
C HIS A 381 20.39 12.36 3.45
N CYS A 382 20.70 11.38 4.30
CA CYS A 382 20.44 11.45 5.73
C CYS A 382 21.20 12.63 6.38
N THR A 383 20.47 13.58 6.96
CA THR A 383 21.05 14.74 7.64
C THR A 383 21.32 14.49 9.13
N LYS A 384 20.76 13.43 9.71
CA LYS A 384 20.80 13.10 11.15
C LYS A 384 21.69 11.90 11.45
N MET A 385 22.99 12.04 11.20
CA MET A 385 24.01 11.01 11.47
C MET A 385 24.27 10.81 12.98
N GLU A 386 24.54 9.58 13.42
CA GLU A 386 24.67 9.22 14.85
C GLU A 386 26.00 9.65 15.50
N PHE A 387 27.07 9.63 14.72
CA PHE A 387 28.46 9.82 15.12
C PHE A 387 29.13 10.99 14.38
N LEU A 388 28.93 11.12 13.06
CA LEU A 388 29.45 12.19 12.21
C LEU A 388 28.60 13.47 12.31
N ASN A 389 28.44 13.98 13.53
CA ASN A 389 27.71 15.22 13.81
C ASN A 389 28.51 16.19 14.68
N ASP A 390 28.03 17.43 14.76
CA ASP A 390 28.70 18.54 15.46
C ASP A 390 28.71 18.39 16.98
N ARG A 391 27.95 17.45 17.54
CA ARG A 391 27.94 17.11 18.96
C ARG A 391 28.96 16.00 19.31
N ARG A 392 29.43 15.24 18.32
CA ARG A 392 30.35 14.11 18.50
C ARG A 392 31.64 14.28 17.69
N PHE A 393 31.85 13.53 16.61
CA PHE A 393 33.17 13.46 15.97
C PHE A 393 33.57 14.75 15.22
N ARG A 394 32.60 15.62 14.90
CA ARG A 394 32.84 16.94 14.30
C ARG A 394 32.96 18.06 15.34
N HIS A 395 32.73 17.76 16.62
CA HIS A 395 32.84 18.71 17.71
C HIS A 395 34.31 19.17 17.95
N GLY A 396 34.49 20.36 18.54
CA GLY A 396 35.74 20.77 19.22
C GLY A 396 37.04 20.59 18.43
N GLY A 397 37.18 21.29 17.31
CA GLY A 397 38.33 21.18 16.38
C GLY A 397 38.08 20.27 15.17
N ASN A 398 36.92 19.58 15.14
CA ASN A 398 36.44 18.75 14.04
C ASN A 398 37.48 17.71 13.59
N LYS A 399 37.67 16.68 14.43
CA LYS A 399 38.58 15.56 14.16
C LYS A 399 38.27 14.89 12.82
N ALA A 400 37.02 14.93 12.36
CA ALA A 400 36.61 14.38 11.07
C ALA A 400 37.35 14.99 9.86
N LYS A 401 37.86 16.23 9.96
CA LYS A 401 38.69 16.86 8.91
C LYS A 401 40.02 16.14 8.68
N GLN A 402 40.41 15.28 9.61
CA GLN A 402 41.70 14.60 9.61
C GLN A 402 41.64 13.20 8.99
N PHE A 403 40.46 12.75 8.52
CA PHE A 403 40.23 11.41 8.01
C PHE A 403 39.47 11.44 6.69
N THR A 404 39.86 10.55 5.77
CA THR A 404 39.20 10.31 4.49
C THR A 404 38.72 8.87 4.44
N ALA A 405 37.57 8.65 3.82
CA ALA A 405 37.04 7.35 3.48
C ALA A 405 37.03 7.16 1.96
N THR A 406 37.55 6.04 1.50
CA THR A 406 37.51 5.61 0.08
C THR A 406 36.54 4.45 -0.04
N ILE A 407 35.43 4.64 -0.74
CA ILE A 407 34.45 3.58 -1.04
C ILE A 407 34.71 3.02 -2.43
N GLU A 408 34.72 1.69 -2.57
CA GLU A 408 34.88 0.97 -3.83
C GLU A 408 33.61 0.16 -4.11
N TRP A 409 33.09 0.26 -5.34
CA TRP A 409 31.89 -0.43 -5.80
C TRP A 409 32.25 -1.67 -6.62
N ALA A 410 31.28 -2.57 -6.84
CA ALA A 410 31.54 -3.83 -7.56
C ALA A 410 31.89 -3.62 -9.05
N ASP A 411 31.54 -2.47 -9.62
CA ASP A 411 31.96 -2.02 -10.97
C ASP A 411 33.44 -1.59 -11.05
N GLY A 412 34.14 -1.52 -9.91
CA GLY A 412 35.53 -1.08 -9.79
C GLY A 412 35.70 0.43 -9.62
N ASN A 413 34.64 1.22 -9.66
CA ASN A 413 34.71 2.65 -9.40
C ASN A 413 34.94 2.92 -7.92
N SER A 414 35.76 3.94 -7.63
CA SER A 414 36.06 4.35 -6.26
C SER A 414 35.92 5.86 -6.07
N TYR A 415 35.52 6.26 -4.86
CA TYR A 415 35.23 7.65 -4.50
C TYR A 415 35.80 7.95 -3.12
N ASP A 416 36.45 9.10 -3.00
CA ASP A 416 36.97 9.61 -1.73
C ASP A 416 36.02 10.65 -1.14
N VAL A 417 35.79 10.56 0.16
CA VAL A 417 35.02 11.53 0.94
C VAL A 417 35.76 11.89 2.22
N LEU A 418 35.83 13.18 2.53
CA LEU A 418 36.38 13.64 3.80
C LEU A 418 35.30 13.50 4.88
N LEU A 419 35.61 12.95 6.05
CA LEU A 419 34.57 12.65 7.06
C LEU A 419 33.87 13.91 7.63
N SER A 420 34.45 15.09 7.42
CA SER A 420 33.84 16.38 7.77
C SER A 420 32.92 16.97 6.70
N GLN A 421 32.85 16.38 5.49
CA GLN A 421 31.96 16.83 4.43
C GLN A 421 30.49 16.48 4.74
N ASN A 422 29.58 17.28 4.20
CA ASN A 422 28.16 16.94 4.19
C ASN A 422 27.82 16.22 2.88
N PRO A 423 26.76 15.39 2.87
CA PRO A 423 26.27 14.80 1.63
C PRO A 423 25.88 15.89 0.62
N ASP A 424 26.11 15.59 -0.65
CA ASP A 424 25.80 16.46 -1.78
C ASP A 424 24.39 16.15 -2.27
N LEU A 425 23.44 17.03 -1.92
CA LEU A 425 22.02 16.88 -2.24
C LEU A 425 21.72 16.99 -3.74
N GLN A 426 22.67 17.46 -4.56
CA GLN A 426 22.51 17.51 -6.03
C GLN A 426 22.94 16.20 -6.70
N LYS A 427 23.64 15.32 -5.98
CA LYS A 427 24.05 14.00 -6.47
C LYS A 427 23.04 12.94 -6.04
N PRO A 428 22.83 11.90 -6.86
CA PRO A 428 21.94 10.80 -6.48
C PRO A 428 22.43 10.13 -5.20
N GLU A 429 21.48 9.73 -4.37
CA GLU A 429 21.73 8.87 -3.22
C GLU A 429 22.10 7.46 -3.71
N ARG A 430 23.23 6.92 -3.23
CA ARG A 430 23.67 5.57 -3.59
C ARG A 430 23.63 4.60 -2.43
N VAL A 431 23.32 5.06 -1.23
CA VAL A 431 23.13 4.25 -0.02
C VAL A 431 21.97 4.82 0.76
N ARG A 432 21.00 3.98 1.12
CA ARG A 432 19.90 4.33 2.02
C ARG A 432 20.36 4.12 3.46
N TYR A 433 20.35 5.15 4.30
CA TYR A 433 20.71 5.04 5.71
C TYR A 433 19.55 5.37 6.63
N LEU A 434 19.27 4.46 7.58
CA LEU A 434 18.28 4.61 8.65
C LEU A 434 19.01 4.66 10.01
N PRO A 435 19.36 5.85 10.52
CA PRO A 435 19.95 6.01 11.84
C PRO A 435 18.98 5.67 12.97
N GLN A 436 19.52 5.32 14.13
CA GLN A 436 18.75 4.94 15.31
C GLN A 436 17.78 6.06 15.75
N HIS A 437 18.30 7.27 16.00
CA HIS A 437 17.50 8.40 16.46
C HIS A 437 16.46 8.85 15.43
N PHE A 438 16.74 8.67 14.14
CA PHE A 438 15.76 8.97 13.09
C PHE A 438 14.54 8.05 13.19
N ILE A 439 14.76 6.74 13.36
CA ILE A 439 13.67 5.78 13.58
C ILE A 439 12.91 6.11 14.87
N GLU A 440 13.62 6.40 15.96
CA GLU A 440 13.00 6.76 17.25
C GLU A 440 12.15 8.03 17.15
N GLU A 441 12.63 9.09 16.51
CA GLU A 441 11.90 10.35 16.36
C GLU A 441 10.62 10.17 15.55
N LEU A 442 10.69 9.45 14.42
CA LEU A 442 9.51 9.14 13.60
C LEU A 442 8.48 8.29 14.36
N CYS A 443 8.94 7.31 15.14
CA CYS A 443 8.04 6.39 15.85
C CYS A 443 7.40 7.03 17.09
N ASN A 444 8.06 8.03 17.69
CA ASN A 444 7.56 8.73 18.89
C ASN A 444 6.65 9.92 18.57
N GLU A 445 6.36 10.19 17.29
CA GLU A 445 5.44 11.26 16.89
C GLU A 445 4.02 10.94 17.42
N ILE A 446 3.52 11.80 18.32
CA ILE A 446 2.23 11.65 19.02
C ILE A 446 1.06 12.17 18.15
N ALA A 447 1.36 12.99 17.14
CA ALA A 447 0.34 13.61 16.31
C ALA A 447 -0.46 12.55 15.51
N ALA A 448 -1.77 12.69 15.52
CA ALA A 448 -2.67 11.86 14.74
C ALA A 448 -2.90 12.51 13.37
N GLY A 449 -2.71 11.75 12.30
CA GLY A 449 -3.09 12.16 10.95
C GLY A 449 -1.98 12.00 9.90
N ASN A 450 -2.37 12.28 8.67
CA ASN A 450 -1.58 12.06 7.47
C ASN A 450 -0.49 13.12 7.26
N GLU A 451 -0.44 14.18 8.06
CA GLU A 451 0.56 15.27 7.94
C GLU A 451 1.83 15.04 8.76
N THR A 452 1.90 13.92 9.51
CA THR A 452 3.07 13.50 10.29
C THR A 452 4.29 13.22 9.39
N GLU A 453 5.49 13.38 9.94
CA GLU A 453 6.73 13.01 9.21
C GLU A 453 6.75 11.51 8.88
N PHE A 454 6.23 10.68 9.78
CA PHE A 454 6.00 9.25 9.51
C PHE A 454 5.07 9.03 8.30
N GLY A 455 3.94 9.73 8.26
CA GLY A 455 2.97 9.63 7.15
C GLY A 455 3.56 10.07 5.80
N LYS A 456 4.42 11.10 5.79
CA LYS A 456 5.11 11.56 4.58
C LYS A 456 6.10 10.53 4.04
N GLU A 457 6.92 9.94 4.91
CA GLU A 457 7.85 8.87 4.50
C GLU A 457 7.09 7.64 3.99
N LEU A 458 5.97 7.29 4.63
CA LEU A 458 5.09 6.22 4.16
C LEU A 458 4.58 6.50 2.72
N ARG A 459 4.05 7.71 2.47
CA ARG A 459 3.55 8.09 1.13
C ARG A 459 4.63 8.07 0.06
N LYS A 460 5.87 8.46 0.40
CA LYS A 460 7.01 8.40 -0.51
C LYS A 460 7.31 6.97 -0.96
N VAL A 461 7.33 6.02 -0.01
CA VAL A 461 7.54 4.60 -0.33
C VAL A 461 6.38 4.05 -1.16
N ILE A 462 5.14 4.43 -0.84
CA ILE A 462 3.94 4.01 -1.60
C ILE A 462 4.00 4.52 -3.04
N PHE A 463 4.36 5.79 -3.25
CA PHE A 463 4.52 6.37 -4.58
C PHE A 463 5.52 5.60 -5.44
N SER A 464 6.65 5.18 -4.86
CA SER A 464 7.70 4.41 -5.56
C SER A 464 7.23 3.06 -6.13
N ARG A 465 6.06 2.57 -5.69
CA ARG A 465 5.47 1.30 -6.13
C ARG A 465 4.30 1.47 -7.10
N VAL A 466 3.81 2.69 -7.28
CA VAL A 466 2.85 3.00 -8.35
C VAL A 466 3.59 2.77 -9.68
N PRO A 467 3.09 1.93 -10.60
CA PRO A 467 3.73 1.70 -11.90
C PRO A 467 4.01 3.02 -12.63
N GLU A 468 5.15 3.15 -13.33
CA GLU A 468 5.55 4.42 -13.97
C GLU A 468 4.47 4.93 -14.95
N GLU A 469 3.81 4.03 -15.67
CA GLU A 469 2.68 4.35 -16.55
C GLU A 469 1.46 4.92 -15.82
N LYS A 470 1.31 4.62 -14.52
CA LYS A 470 0.26 5.13 -13.64
C LYS A 470 0.69 6.32 -12.79
N GLN A 471 1.98 6.68 -12.76
CA GLN A 471 2.46 7.87 -12.05
C GLN A 471 2.10 9.16 -12.79
N LEU A 472 1.72 9.09 -14.07
CA LEU A 472 1.26 10.22 -14.88
C LEU A 472 2.23 11.42 -14.87
N LYS A 473 3.54 11.15 -14.81
CA LYS A 473 4.64 12.13 -14.71
C LYS A 473 4.60 13.03 -13.47
N MET A 474 3.83 12.67 -12.45
CA MET A 474 3.78 13.38 -11.17
C MET A 474 5.02 13.05 -10.33
N GLY A 475 5.41 13.96 -9.43
CA GLY A 475 6.60 13.80 -8.57
C GLY A 475 6.30 13.21 -7.20
N THR A 476 5.04 13.24 -6.76
CA THR A 476 4.61 12.79 -5.43
C THR A 476 3.24 12.09 -5.49
N LEU A 477 2.94 11.30 -4.46
CA LEU A 477 1.63 10.66 -4.32
C LEU A 477 0.50 11.68 -4.17
N ASP A 478 0.77 12.79 -3.49
CA ASP A 478 -0.22 13.84 -3.24
C ASP A 478 -0.56 14.57 -4.56
N ASP A 479 0.43 14.88 -5.40
CA ASP A 479 0.20 15.46 -6.73
C ASP A 479 -0.59 14.51 -7.65
N LEU A 480 -0.26 13.21 -7.61
CA LEU A 480 -0.98 12.18 -8.38
C LEU A 480 -2.43 12.04 -7.92
N LEU A 481 -2.66 12.04 -6.60
CA LEU A 481 -3.99 11.97 -6.02
C LEU A 481 -4.82 13.17 -6.41
N ASP A 482 -4.28 14.38 -6.26
CA ASP A 482 -4.98 15.60 -6.63
C ASP A 482 -5.30 15.65 -8.12
N TYR A 483 -4.38 15.19 -8.99
CA TYR A 483 -4.65 15.05 -10.42
C TYR A 483 -5.83 14.10 -10.71
N LEU A 484 -5.81 12.89 -10.14
CA LEU A 484 -6.83 11.87 -10.39
C LEU A 484 -8.23 12.26 -9.87
N ILE A 485 -8.30 13.02 -8.78
CA ILE A 485 -9.58 13.38 -8.15
C ILE A 485 -10.07 14.79 -8.51
N LYS A 486 -9.28 15.59 -9.24
CA LYS A 486 -9.63 16.97 -9.63
C LYS A 486 -10.97 17.06 -10.34
N ALA A 487 -11.18 16.22 -11.36
CA ALA A 487 -12.43 16.19 -12.13
C ALA A 487 -13.64 15.86 -11.25
N ARG A 488 -13.49 14.91 -10.30
CA ARG A 488 -14.55 14.51 -9.36
C ARG A 488 -14.87 15.60 -8.35
N LYS A 489 -13.85 16.27 -7.79
CA LYS A 489 -14.02 17.45 -6.92
C LYS A 489 -14.81 18.56 -7.65
N LYS A 490 -14.54 18.78 -8.95
CA LYS A 490 -15.26 19.75 -9.80
C LYS A 490 -16.71 19.31 -10.04
N ALA A 491 -16.96 18.03 -10.29
CA ALA A 491 -18.32 17.49 -10.42
C ALA A 491 -19.14 17.68 -9.13
N ILE A 492 -18.56 17.42 -7.95
CA ILE A 492 -19.21 17.69 -6.65
C ILE A 492 -19.59 19.17 -6.53
N GLN A 493 -18.68 20.09 -6.86
CA GLN A 493 -18.95 21.54 -6.80
C GLN A 493 -20.13 21.96 -7.70
N GLN A 494 -20.26 21.36 -8.89
CA GLN A 494 -21.40 21.63 -9.78
C GLN A 494 -22.71 21.11 -9.18
N VAL A 495 -22.72 19.92 -8.60
CA VAL A 495 -23.92 19.36 -7.94
C VAL A 495 -24.30 20.19 -6.71
N LEU A 496 -23.32 20.70 -5.94
CA LEU A 496 -23.55 21.59 -4.80
C LEU A 496 -24.21 22.91 -5.19
N GLN A 497 -23.87 23.49 -6.34
CA GLN A 497 -24.54 24.70 -6.84
C GLN A 497 -26.03 24.43 -7.14
N THR A 498 -26.33 23.32 -7.82
CA THR A 498 -27.72 22.90 -8.09
C THR A 498 -28.47 22.63 -6.79
N LEU A 499 -27.83 21.96 -5.83
CA LEU A 499 -28.39 21.68 -4.51
C LEU A 499 -28.74 22.97 -3.76
N HIS A 500 -27.87 23.98 -3.81
CA HIS A 500 -28.11 25.28 -3.18
C HIS A 500 -29.37 25.96 -3.74
N THR A 501 -29.50 26.06 -5.07
CA THR A 501 -30.70 26.64 -5.71
C THR A 501 -31.98 25.85 -5.40
N LEU A 502 -31.87 24.52 -5.31
CA LEU A 502 -32.98 23.66 -4.90
C LEU A 502 -33.36 23.90 -3.43
N ASN A 503 -32.38 24.00 -2.54
CA ASN A 503 -32.58 24.32 -1.13
C ASN A 503 -33.21 25.71 -0.94
N GLU A 504 -32.79 26.73 -1.69
CA GLU A 504 -33.43 28.06 -1.70
C GLU A 504 -34.92 27.97 -2.05
N THR A 505 -35.26 27.16 -3.06
CA THR A 505 -36.64 26.94 -3.49
C THR A 505 -37.46 26.21 -2.42
N ILE A 506 -36.90 25.16 -1.80
CA ILE A 506 -37.54 24.44 -0.69
C ILE A 506 -37.77 25.37 0.50
N VAL A 507 -36.77 26.13 0.92
CA VAL A 507 -36.87 27.07 2.07
C VAL A 507 -37.94 28.14 1.80
N ARG A 508 -37.99 28.69 0.59
CA ARG A 508 -39.03 29.67 0.20
C ARG A 508 -40.43 29.05 0.28
N ASN A 509 -40.60 27.84 -0.24
CA ASN A 509 -41.88 27.12 -0.21
C ASN A 509 -42.30 26.76 1.23
N GLU A 510 -41.37 26.31 2.08
CA GLU A 510 -41.61 26.05 3.51
C GLU A 510 -42.02 27.34 4.26
N ALA A 511 -41.40 28.48 3.96
CA ALA A 511 -41.75 29.78 4.56
C ALA A 511 -43.14 30.26 4.15
N GLU A 512 -43.54 30.05 2.90
CA GLU A 512 -44.87 30.39 2.38
C GLU A 512 -45.99 29.55 3.04
N MET A 513 -45.69 28.29 3.36
CA MET A 513 -46.59 27.38 4.07
C MET A 513 -46.64 27.60 5.58
N SER A 514 -45.76 28.42 6.15
CA SER A 514 -45.68 28.57 7.60
C SER A 514 -46.99 29.12 8.19
N ASP A 515 -47.32 28.67 9.41
CA ASP A 515 -48.53 29.12 10.12
C ASP A 515 -48.58 30.64 10.28
N ALA A 516 -47.43 31.29 10.43
CA ALA A 516 -47.31 32.74 10.53
C ALA A 516 -47.73 33.44 9.22
N THR A 517 -47.22 32.97 8.08
CA THR A 517 -47.55 33.49 6.75
C THR A 517 -49.02 33.24 6.40
N LEU A 518 -49.52 32.02 6.62
CA LEU A 518 -50.93 31.68 6.41
C LEU A 518 -51.87 32.52 7.28
N LYS A 519 -51.50 32.77 8.54
CA LYS A 519 -52.26 33.67 9.42
C LYS A 519 -52.25 35.10 8.89
N SER A 520 -51.11 35.60 8.41
CA SER A 520 -51.00 36.93 7.79
C SER A 520 -51.91 37.07 6.56
N TYR A 521 -51.90 36.07 5.66
CA TYR A 521 -52.80 36.07 4.49
C TYR A 521 -54.27 36.01 4.89
N ARG A 522 -54.64 35.16 5.85
CA ARG A 522 -56.02 35.07 6.36
C ARG A 522 -56.48 36.37 7.02
N THR A 523 -55.64 37.01 7.82
CA THR A 523 -55.94 38.31 8.44
C THR A 523 -56.09 39.41 7.39
N SER A 524 -55.23 39.43 6.37
CA SER A 524 -55.32 40.41 5.28
C SER A 524 -56.59 40.18 4.44
N LEU A 525 -56.96 38.92 4.20
CA LEU A 525 -58.18 38.55 3.49
C LEU A 525 -59.41 39.00 4.27
N GLU A 526 -59.46 38.72 5.58
CA GLU A 526 -60.55 39.16 6.45
C GLU A 526 -60.69 40.69 6.46
N LEU A 527 -59.56 41.42 6.45
CA LEU A 527 -59.56 42.88 6.39
C LEU A 527 -60.11 43.40 5.05
N LYS A 528 -59.74 42.77 3.93
CA LYS A 528 -60.24 43.11 2.59
C LYS A 528 -61.72 42.74 2.41
N GLU A 529 -62.17 41.64 2.98
CA GLU A 529 -63.58 41.25 2.99
C GLU A 529 -64.42 42.24 3.81
N LYS A 530 -63.92 42.69 4.97
CA LYS A 530 -64.53 43.78 5.75
C LYS A 530 -64.52 45.11 5.00
N GLU A 531 -63.45 45.41 4.27
CA GLU A 531 -63.38 46.59 3.39
C GLU A 531 -64.46 46.52 2.30
N LEU A 532 -64.64 45.36 1.66
CA LEU A 532 -65.69 45.13 0.67
C LEU A 532 -67.10 45.27 1.29
N GLU A 533 -67.33 44.72 2.48
CA GLU A 533 -68.61 44.82 3.19
C GLU A 533 -68.92 46.27 3.57
N ALA A 534 -67.94 47.02 4.10
CA ALA A 534 -68.08 48.44 4.38
C ALA A 534 -68.35 49.25 3.11
N HIS A 535 -67.65 48.93 2.01
CA HIS A 535 -67.86 49.54 0.70
C HIS A 535 -69.26 49.24 0.16
N GLN A 536 -69.80 48.05 0.37
CA GLN A 536 -71.17 47.71 -0.02
C GLN A 536 -72.23 48.53 0.74
N LYS A 537 -72.00 48.85 2.02
CA LYS A 537 -72.91 49.66 2.84
C LYS A 537 -73.01 51.12 2.40
N ILE A 538 -71.99 51.65 1.70
CA ILE A 538 -71.98 53.02 1.16
C ILE A 538 -72.48 53.12 -0.29
N LYS A 539 -73.17 52.07 -0.79
CA LYS A 539 -73.78 52.09 -2.12
C LYS A 539 -74.72 53.30 -2.25
N PRO A 540 -74.54 54.17 -3.27
CA PRO A 540 -75.38 55.36 -3.45
C PRO A 540 -76.87 55.03 -3.50
N VAL A 541 -77.68 55.81 -2.78
CA VAL A 541 -79.15 55.63 -2.72
C VAL A 541 -79.76 55.94 -4.08
N GLU A 542 -80.59 55.03 -4.58
CA GLU A 542 -81.23 55.12 -5.89
C GLU A 542 -82.13 56.37 -5.99
N LYS A 543 -81.82 57.27 -6.94
CA LYS A 543 -82.63 58.44 -7.24
C LYS A 543 -83.50 58.17 -8.47
N GLN A 544 -84.78 58.56 -8.43
CA GLN A 544 -85.68 58.45 -9.58
C GLN A 544 -85.24 59.41 -10.69
N LYS A 545 -85.22 58.92 -11.94
CA LYS A 545 -84.95 59.74 -13.12
C LYS A 545 -86.02 60.83 -13.22
N PRO A 546 -85.66 62.13 -13.31
CA PRO A 546 -86.63 63.22 -13.40
C PRO A 546 -87.59 63.05 -14.59
N VAL A 547 -88.85 63.47 -14.43
CA VAL A 547 -89.86 63.46 -15.51
C VAL A 547 -89.52 64.57 -16.51
N GLU A 548 -89.37 64.21 -17.79
CA GLU A 548 -89.04 65.17 -18.86
C GLU A 548 -90.13 66.24 -19.01
N ASP A 549 -89.77 67.52 -18.82
CA ASP A 549 -90.60 68.65 -19.26
C ASP A 549 -90.48 68.78 -20.80
N PRO A 550 -91.57 68.64 -21.58
CA PRO A 550 -91.54 68.73 -23.04
C PRO A 550 -91.12 70.10 -23.60
N ASN A 551 -91.10 71.17 -22.79
CA ASN A 551 -90.87 72.55 -23.24
C ASN A 551 -89.48 73.14 -22.92
N ASP A 552 -88.56 72.38 -22.30
CA ASP A 552 -87.19 72.84 -21.99
C ASP A 552 -86.13 72.24 -22.95
N GLU A 553 -86.10 72.74 -24.19
CA GLU A 553 -85.12 72.32 -25.22
C GLU A 553 -83.66 72.53 -24.80
N LYS A 554 -83.38 73.52 -23.93
CA LYS A 554 -82.02 73.87 -23.51
C LYS A 554 -81.44 72.83 -22.56
N THR A 555 -82.24 72.33 -21.63
CA THR A 555 -81.84 71.26 -20.70
C THR A 555 -81.68 69.92 -21.44
N LYS A 556 -82.57 69.59 -22.39
CA LYS A 556 -82.43 68.38 -23.25
C LYS A 556 -81.15 68.39 -24.09
N GLY A 557 -80.83 69.52 -24.72
CA GLY A 557 -79.59 69.66 -25.50
C GLY A 557 -78.32 69.49 -24.65
N THR A 558 -78.34 70.00 -23.41
CA THR A 558 -77.20 69.91 -22.49
C THR A 558 -76.99 68.47 -21.97
N ILE A 559 -78.07 67.74 -21.66
CA ILE A 559 -77.99 66.32 -21.23
C ILE A 559 -77.48 65.42 -22.36
N ALA A 560 -77.96 65.62 -23.59
CA ALA A 560 -77.52 64.84 -24.75
C ALA A 560 -76.02 65.06 -25.05
N GLU A 561 -75.54 66.29 -24.89
CA GLU A 561 -74.11 66.62 -25.06
C GLU A 561 -73.24 66.05 -23.92
N ILE A 562 -73.73 66.05 -22.68
CA ILE A 562 -73.08 65.35 -21.55
C ILE A 562 -72.96 63.85 -21.84
N GLN A 563 -74.05 63.20 -22.26
CA GLN A 563 -74.04 61.76 -22.59
C GLN A 563 -73.08 61.45 -23.75
N ARG A 564 -73.05 62.29 -24.78
CA ARG A 564 -72.13 62.15 -25.91
C ARG A 564 -70.68 62.25 -25.47
N ARG A 565 -70.36 63.23 -24.62
CA ARG A 565 -69.00 63.42 -24.07
C ARG A 565 -68.63 62.36 -23.05
N GLU A 566 -69.56 61.83 -22.25
CA GLU A 566 -69.34 60.67 -21.38
C GLU A 566 -69.06 59.38 -22.15
N THR A 567 -69.74 59.20 -23.29
CA THR A 567 -69.46 58.08 -24.21
C THR A 567 -68.04 58.22 -24.77
N SER A 568 -67.64 59.44 -25.17
CA SER A 568 -66.28 59.73 -25.64
C SER A 568 -65.22 59.54 -24.55
N LEU A 569 -65.49 59.99 -23.32
CA LEU A 569 -64.60 59.80 -22.17
C LEU A 569 -64.44 58.33 -21.81
N THR A 570 -65.50 57.54 -21.94
CA THR A 570 -65.44 56.09 -21.71
C THR A 570 -64.57 55.42 -22.78
N ALA A 571 -64.71 55.79 -24.05
CA ALA A 571 -63.83 55.29 -25.11
C ALA A 571 -62.35 55.68 -24.91
N ILE A 572 -62.06 56.90 -24.44
CA ILE A 572 -60.69 57.32 -24.09
C ILE A 572 -60.14 56.48 -22.92
N ARG A 573 -60.97 56.22 -21.89
CA ARG A 573 -60.58 55.38 -20.74
C ARG A 573 -60.31 53.94 -21.13
N ASP A 574 -61.14 53.34 -21.96
CA ASP A 574 -60.96 51.98 -22.46
C ASP A 574 -59.63 51.87 -23.24
N GLN A 575 -59.28 52.91 -24.02
CA GLN A 575 -57.99 52.99 -24.71
C GLN A 575 -56.80 53.13 -23.74
N ILE A 576 -56.92 53.98 -22.71
CA ILE A 576 -55.89 54.12 -21.67
C ILE A 576 -55.68 52.81 -20.91
N GLU A 577 -56.77 52.12 -20.57
CA GLU A 577 -56.73 50.83 -19.86
C GLU A 577 -56.06 49.76 -20.72
N THR A 578 -56.48 49.62 -21.98
CA THR A 578 -55.86 48.70 -22.96
C THR A 578 -54.35 48.96 -23.09
N LEU A 579 -53.94 50.23 -23.23
CA LEU A 579 -52.53 50.60 -23.35
C LEU A 579 -51.73 50.35 -22.05
N LYS A 580 -52.35 50.50 -20.88
CA LYS A 580 -51.73 50.17 -19.59
C LYS A 580 -51.56 48.67 -19.41
N GLU A 581 -52.52 47.85 -19.85
CA GLU A 581 -52.40 46.39 -19.89
C GLU A 581 -51.30 45.95 -20.84
N ASP A 582 -51.27 46.48 -22.08
CA ASP A 582 -50.20 46.24 -23.06
C ASP A 582 -48.83 46.60 -22.48
N ARG A 583 -48.70 47.77 -21.85
CA ARG A 583 -47.44 48.21 -21.21
C ARG A 583 -46.99 47.22 -20.15
N THR A 584 -47.90 46.74 -19.32
CA THR A 584 -47.58 45.82 -18.22
C THR A 584 -47.10 44.47 -18.77
N THR A 585 -47.82 43.93 -19.77
CA THR A 585 -47.48 42.67 -20.43
C THR A 585 -46.14 42.76 -21.16
N LEU A 586 -45.90 43.82 -21.93
CA LEU A 586 -44.68 44.03 -22.68
C LEU A 586 -43.46 44.31 -21.78
N THR A 587 -43.64 45.00 -20.65
CA THR A 587 -42.55 45.21 -19.68
C THR A 587 -42.12 43.87 -19.05
N ALA A 588 -43.09 43.00 -18.74
CA ALA A 588 -42.80 41.65 -18.27
C ALA A 588 -42.13 40.79 -19.35
N GLU A 589 -42.55 40.92 -20.62
CA GLU A 589 -41.90 40.27 -21.76
C GLU A 589 -40.45 40.75 -21.96
N GLU A 590 -40.19 42.06 -21.95
CA GLU A 590 -38.86 42.66 -22.04
C GLU A 590 -37.93 42.14 -20.95
N THR A 591 -38.42 42.09 -19.70
CA THR A 591 -37.65 41.58 -18.57
C THR A 591 -37.27 40.11 -18.78
N ARG A 592 -38.21 39.28 -19.24
CA ARG A 592 -37.95 37.87 -19.56
C ARG A 592 -36.95 37.70 -20.71
N LEU A 593 -37.09 38.49 -21.77
CA LEU A 593 -36.16 38.46 -22.92
C LEU A 593 -34.75 38.87 -22.49
N THR A 594 -34.63 39.88 -21.64
CA THR A 594 -33.36 40.34 -21.09
C THR A 594 -32.68 39.26 -20.23
N GLN A 595 -33.45 38.60 -19.36
CA GLN A 595 -32.97 37.48 -18.57
C GLN A 595 -32.53 36.29 -19.45
N LEU A 596 -33.31 35.95 -20.47
CA LEU A 596 -32.97 34.89 -21.42
C LEU A 596 -31.67 35.20 -22.19
N LEU A 597 -31.49 36.44 -22.67
CA LEU A 597 -30.26 36.87 -23.32
C LEU A 597 -29.06 36.75 -22.37
N ALA A 598 -29.19 37.20 -21.11
CA ALA A 598 -28.14 37.08 -20.11
C ALA A 598 -27.80 35.61 -19.79
N HIS A 599 -28.79 34.70 -19.72
CA HIS A 599 -28.54 33.27 -19.55
C HIS A 599 -27.75 32.68 -20.73
N ILE A 600 -28.07 33.09 -21.96
CA ILE A 600 -27.34 32.67 -23.16
C ILE A 600 -25.91 33.21 -23.16
N GLU A 601 -25.69 34.44 -22.72
CA GLU A 601 -24.35 35.02 -22.57
C GLU A 601 -23.51 34.27 -21.55
N ASN A 602 -24.08 33.95 -20.39
CA ASN A 602 -23.41 33.17 -19.36
C ASN A 602 -23.04 31.76 -19.87
N PHE A 603 -23.93 31.12 -20.62
CA PHE A 603 -23.66 29.83 -21.25
C PHE A 603 -22.53 29.93 -22.29
N ALA A 604 -22.53 30.98 -23.11
CA ALA A 604 -21.47 31.23 -24.08
C ALA A 604 -20.10 31.41 -23.39
N ALA A 605 -20.05 32.20 -22.32
CA ALA A 605 -18.84 32.43 -21.53
C ALA A 605 -18.35 31.14 -20.83
N TYR A 606 -19.26 30.32 -20.31
CA TYR A 606 -18.92 29.02 -19.73
C TYR A 606 -18.30 28.07 -20.76
N HIS A 607 -18.89 27.99 -21.96
CA HIS A 607 -18.34 27.19 -23.06
C HIS A 607 -16.94 27.67 -23.48
N GLU A 608 -16.74 28.99 -23.56
CA GLU A 608 -15.43 29.58 -23.90
C GLU A 608 -14.39 29.30 -22.81
N GLY A 609 -14.74 29.48 -21.54
CA GLY A 609 -13.88 29.14 -20.41
C GLY A 609 -13.54 27.65 -20.33
N PHE A 610 -14.48 26.76 -20.67
CA PHE A 610 -14.20 25.32 -20.78
C PHE A 610 -13.16 25.03 -21.87
N ARG A 611 -13.30 25.65 -23.05
CA ARG A 611 -12.34 25.50 -24.15
C ARG A 611 -10.94 25.98 -23.73
N GLU A 612 -10.83 27.16 -23.14
CA GLU A 612 -9.54 27.72 -22.68
C GLU A 612 -8.89 26.87 -21.59
N GLU A 613 -9.65 26.42 -20.59
CA GLU A 613 -9.13 25.66 -19.45
C GLU A 613 -8.59 24.28 -19.85
N HIS A 614 -9.18 23.62 -20.86
CA HIS A 614 -8.86 22.23 -21.23
C HIS A 614 -8.15 22.11 -22.59
N GLN A 615 -7.83 23.22 -23.25
CA GLN A 615 -7.17 23.23 -24.57
C GLN A 615 -5.91 22.36 -24.56
N GLN A 616 -5.02 22.56 -23.58
CA GLN A 616 -3.78 21.79 -23.45
C GLN A 616 -4.04 20.28 -23.25
N GLU A 617 -5.10 19.90 -22.52
CA GLU A 617 -5.44 18.49 -22.28
C GLU A 617 -5.93 17.81 -23.57
N PHE A 618 -6.72 18.50 -24.39
CA PHE A 618 -7.12 18.02 -25.70
C PHE A 618 -5.93 17.89 -26.65
N GLU A 619 -5.04 18.90 -26.69
CA GLU A 619 -3.82 18.89 -27.51
C GLU A 619 -2.87 17.74 -27.10
N ASP A 620 -2.65 17.54 -25.79
CA ASP A 620 -1.85 16.43 -25.24
C ASP A 620 -2.46 15.07 -25.57
N ALA A 621 -3.80 14.97 -25.67
CA ALA A 621 -4.52 13.78 -26.11
C ALA A 621 -4.57 13.61 -27.64
N GLY A 622 -4.03 14.57 -28.40
CA GLY A 622 -3.96 14.53 -29.87
C GLY A 622 -5.26 14.93 -30.57
N PHE A 623 -6.14 15.67 -29.90
CA PHE A 623 -7.40 16.14 -30.44
C PHE A 623 -7.43 17.67 -30.55
N ASP A 624 -8.10 18.17 -31.60
CA ASP A 624 -8.45 19.58 -31.70
C ASP A 624 -9.72 19.84 -30.89
N THR A 625 -9.62 20.72 -29.89
CA THR A 625 -10.76 21.12 -29.05
C THR A 625 -11.93 21.64 -29.90
N ASP A 626 -11.64 22.32 -31.01
CA ASP A 626 -12.63 22.96 -31.87
C ASP A 626 -13.33 21.97 -32.80
N GLU A 627 -12.73 20.81 -33.02
CA GLU A 627 -13.38 19.72 -33.74
C GLU A 627 -14.33 18.92 -32.85
N ILE A 628 -14.00 18.78 -31.56
CA ILE A 628 -14.78 17.99 -30.59
C ILE A 628 -15.92 18.79 -29.97
N VAL A 629 -15.66 20.02 -29.54
CA VAL A 629 -16.64 20.84 -28.80
C VAL A 629 -17.15 21.96 -29.70
N LYS A 630 -18.28 21.70 -30.37
CA LYS A 630 -18.95 22.67 -31.26
C LYS A 630 -20.29 23.10 -30.70
N VAL A 631 -20.41 24.40 -30.42
CA VAL A 631 -21.65 25.03 -29.98
C VAL A 631 -21.94 26.22 -30.87
N GLU A 632 -23.11 26.23 -31.51
CA GLU A 632 -23.61 27.35 -32.31
C GLU A 632 -24.72 28.07 -31.54
N ILE A 633 -24.55 29.38 -31.31
CA ILE A 633 -25.50 30.19 -30.53
C ILE A 633 -26.02 31.31 -31.44
N ASP A 634 -27.27 31.18 -31.87
CA ASP A 634 -27.99 32.23 -32.60
C ASP A 634 -28.79 33.10 -31.61
N ARG A 635 -28.44 34.39 -31.55
CA ARG A 635 -29.06 35.40 -30.66
C ARG A 635 -30.07 36.27 -31.39
N ASP A 636 -30.02 36.29 -32.72
CA ASP A 636 -30.73 37.26 -33.55
C ASP A 636 -32.25 37.24 -33.34
N PRO A 637 -32.93 36.07 -33.19
CA PRO A 637 -34.37 36.04 -32.95
C PRO A 637 -34.79 36.75 -31.66
N LEU A 638 -34.02 36.57 -30.58
CA LEU A 638 -34.32 37.15 -29.26
C LEU A 638 -34.00 38.64 -29.23
N THR A 639 -32.86 39.05 -29.77
CA THR A 639 -32.47 40.46 -29.86
C THR A 639 -33.45 41.25 -30.72
N LYS A 640 -33.90 40.69 -31.84
CA LYS A 640 -34.92 41.31 -32.70
C LYS A 640 -36.24 41.52 -31.94
N ARG A 641 -36.73 40.49 -31.23
CA ARG A 641 -37.96 40.59 -30.46
C ARG A 641 -37.84 41.61 -29.31
N SER A 642 -36.71 41.64 -28.62
CA SER A 642 -36.44 42.62 -27.57
C SER A 642 -36.50 44.06 -28.10
N LEU A 643 -35.91 44.33 -29.26
CA LEU A 643 -35.98 45.64 -29.92
C LEU A 643 -37.41 46.02 -30.33
N GLU A 644 -38.20 45.07 -30.85
CA GLU A 644 -39.62 45.29 -31.19
C GLU A 644 -40.45 45.65 -29.96
N VAL A 645 -40.28 44.92 -28.85
CA VAL A 645 -40.96 45.16 -27.57
C VAL A 645 -40.57 46.53 -26.99
N ALA A 646 -39.27 46.85 -26.98
CA ALA A 646 -38.77 48.13 -26.50
C ALA A 646 -39.34 49.30 -27.32
N ALA A 647 -39.38 49.17 -28.65
CA ALA A 647 -39.97 50.18 -29.53
C ALA A 647 -41.48 50.39 -29.23
N ARG A 648 -42.23 49.31 -29.01
CA ARG A 648 -43.65 49.38 -28.65
C ARG A 648 -43.87 50.00 -27.28
N LEU A 649 -43.03 49.73 -26.29
CA LEU A 649 -43.09 50.36 -24.96
C LEU A 649 -42.88 51.88 -25.05
N VAL A 650 -41.95 52.34 -25.89
CA VAL A 650 -41.74 53.78 -26.16
C VAL A 650 -42.97 54.39 -26.82
N GLU A 651 -43.57 53.70 -27.80
CA GLU A 651 -44.80 54.16 -28.47
C GLU A 651 -45.97 54.29 -27.49
N ILE A 652 -46.20 53.27 -26.65
CA ILE A 652 -47.26 53.28 -25.63
C ILE A 652 -47.07 54.44 -24.65
N ARG A 653 -45.84 54.69 -24.21
CA ARG A 653 -45.52 55.83 -23.33
C ARG A 653 -45.89 57.16 -23.99
N LEU A 654 -45.59 57.30 -25.28
CA LEU A 654 -45.87 58.52 -26.04
C LEU A 654 -47.38 58.75 -26.19
N LEU A 655 -48.16 57.69 -26.43
CA LEU A 655 -49.63 57.75 -26.53
C LEU A 655 -50.30 58.08 -25.19
N LEU A 656 -49.80 57.55 -24.07
CA LEU A 656 -50.34 57.77 -22.73
C LEU A 656 -49.93 59.14 -22.15
N GLU A 657 -48.62 59.38 -22.06
CA GLU A 657 -48.03 60.47 -21.26
C GLU A 657 -47.66 61.70 -22.10
N GLY A 658 -47.58 61.56 -23.44
CA GLY A 658 -47.19 62.65 -24.34
C GLY A 658 -45.74 63.12 -24.18
N LYS A 659 -44.89 62.35 -23.48
CA LYS A 659 -43.50 62.69 -23.15
C LYS A 659 -42.53 61.63 -23.67
N LEU A 660 -41.48 62.08 -24.34
CA LEU A 660 -40.23 61.33 -24.51
C LEU A 660 -39.26 61.82 -23.43
N ALA A 661 -38.59 60.90 -22.74
CA ALA A 661 -37.51 61.27 -21.85
C ALA A 661 -36.42 61.97 -22.69
N GLU A 662 -36.04 63.19 -22.28
CA GLU A 662 -34.90 64.01 -22.72
C GLU A 662 -35.10 65.26 -23.60
N ARG A 663 -36.31 65.72 -23.97
CA ARG A 663 -36.47 67.10 -24.49
C ARG A 663 -37.75 67.79 -24.02
N ASP A 664 -37.59 69.05 -23.57
CA ASP A 664 -38.63 70.04 -23.25
C ASP A 664 -39.45 70.45 -24.50
N THR A 665 -40.09 69.50 -25.17
CA THR A 665 -41.09 69.80 -26.20
C THR A 665 -42.49 69.84 -25.59
N PRO A 666 -43.29 70.90 -25.80
CA PRO A 666 -44.60 71.05 -25.17
C PRO A 666 -45.61 70.02 -25.69
N ALA A 667 -46.33 69.41 -24.74
CA ALA A 667 -47.59 68.67 -24.83
C ALA A 667 -48.07 68.28 -26.25
N VAL A 668 -47.75 67.05 -26.67
CA VAL A 668 -48.61 66.33 -27.62
C VAL A 668 -49.92 65.98 -26.89
N ASN A 669 -51.04 66.09 -27.59
CA ASN A 669 -52.40 65.81 -27.10
C ASN A 669 -52.57 64.33 -26.67
N SER A 670 -52.00 63.94 -25.53
CA SER A 670 -51.99 62.55 -25.03
C SER A 670 -53.36 62.12 -24.53
N LEU A 671 -53.60 60.81 -24.45
CA LEU A 671 -54.88 60.29 -23.96
C LEU A 671 -55.18 60.74 -22.52
N GLU A 672 -54.16 60.84 -21.66
CA GLU A 672 -54.33 61.34 -20.28
C GLU A 672 -54.71 62.84 -20.24
N ILE A 673 -54.19 63.65 -21.17
CA ILE A 673 -54.59 65.06 -21.33
C ILE A 673 -56.02 65.17 -21.85
N GLN A 674 -56.38 64.38 -22.88
CA GLN A 674 -57.74 64.34 -23.44
C GLN A 674 -58.77 63.87 -22.41
N GLU A 675 -58.39 62.93 -21.54
CA GLU A 675 -59.22 62.48 -20.42
C GLU A 675 -59.48 63.63 -19.44
N ALA A 676 -58.42 64.35 -19.02
CA ALA A 676 -58.53 65.48 -18.10
C ALA A 676 -59.37 66.63 -18.67
N GLU A 677 -59.20 66.96 -19.96
CA GLU A 677 -59.98 67.98 -20.67
C GLU A 677 -61.46 67.57 -20.78
N SER A 678 -61.73 66.32 -21.18
CA SER A 678 -63.10 65.79 -21.28
C SER A 678 -63.82 65.80 -19.92
N ILE A 679 -63.12 65.47 -18.83
CA ILE A 679 -63.65 65.58 -17.46
C ILE A 679 -63.99 67.03 -17.11
N ALA A 680 -63.10 67.98 -17.41
CA ALA A 680 -63.33 69.40 -17.13
C ALA A 680 -64.52 69.97 -17.92
N GLU A 681 -64.68 69.58 -19.18
CA GLU A 681 -65.80 69.99 -20.04
C GLU A 681 -67.14 69.38 -19.61
N ILE A 682 -67.17 68.08 -19.24
CA ILE A 682 -68.36 67.45 -18.67
C ILE A 682 -68.78 68.17 -17.38
N ARG A 683 -67.83 68.51 -16.51
CA ARG A 683 -68.11 69.26 -15.27
C ARG A 683 -68.70 70.64 -15.54
N LYS A 684 -68.19 71.35 -16.55
CA LYS A 684 -68.70 72.67 -16.98
C LYS A 684 -70.13 72.60 -17.53
N LEU A 685 -70.48 71.52 -18.24
CA LEU A 685 -71.84 71.27 -18.73
C LEU A 685 -72.79 70.86 -17.58
N GLN A 686 -72.32 70.05 -16.63
CA GLN A 686 -73.08 69.66 -15.45
C GLN A 686 -73.45 70.84 -14.54
N ASP A 687 -72.62 71.90 -14.51
CA ASP A 687 -72.90 73.13 -13.77
C ASP A 687 -74.00 74.01 -14.39
N GLN A 688 -74.42 73.73 -15.64
CA GLN A 688 -75.50 74.45 -16.35
C GLN A 688 -76.89 73.82 -16.17
N LEU A 689 -76.98 72.65 -15.51
CA LEU A 689 -78.23 71.92 -15.27
C LEU A 689 -79.00 72.47 -14.05
N ASN A 690 -80.33 72.38 -14.12
CA ASN A 690 -81.28 72.67 -13.04
C ASN A 690 -81.22 71.60 -11.92
N SER A 691 -81.59 72.00 -10.69
CA SER A 691 -81.29 71.27 -9.44
C SER A 691 -81.63 69.76 -9.43
N PRO A 692 -82.79 69.29 -9.94
CA PRO A 692 -83.15 67.86 -9.94
C PRO A 692 -82.28 66.99 -10.87
N GLU A 693 -81.88 67.53 -12.01
CA GLU A 693 -81.11 66.80 -13.02
C GLU A 693 -79.63 66.67 -12.62
N LYS A 694 -79.09 67.73 -12.01
CA LYS A 694 -77.74 67.73 -11.42
C LYS A 694 -77.60 66.66 -10.33
N GLU A 695 -78.64 66.47 -9.54
CA GLU A 695 -78.69 65.45 -8.48
C GLU A 695 -78.72 64.00 -9.00
N TYR A 696 -79.41 63.74 -10.12
CA TYR A 696 -79.47 62.41 -10.75
C TYR A 696 -78.16 62.06 -11.47
N GLN A 697 -77.55 63.02 -12.17
CA GLN A 697 -76.22 62.84 -12.78
C GLN A 697 -75.12 62.63 -11.75
N THR A 698 -75.19 63.33 -10.61
CA THR A 698 -74.27 63.11 -9.48
C THR A 698 -74.43 61.69 -8.91
N TYR A 699 -75.65 61.16 -8.83
CA TYR A 699 -75.91 59.79 -8.41
C TYR A 699 -75.28 58.75 -9.35
N LEU A 700 -75.45 58.90 -10.67
CA LEU A 700 -74.87 57.99 -11.67
C LEU A 700 -73.34 57.99 -11.62
N ALA A 701 -72.72 59.16 -11.46
CA ALA A 701 -71.27 59.29 -11.28
C ALA A 701 -70.78 58.61 -9.99
N GLN A 702 -71.50 58.79 -8.88
CA GLN A 702 -71.19 58.12 -7.61
C GLN A 702 -71.36 56.59 -7.70
N LEU A 703 -72.37 56.10 -8.41
CA LEU A 703 -72.60 54.66 -8.61
C LEU A 703 -71.50 54.02 -9.46
N LYS A 704 -71.05 54.70 -10.52
CA LYS A 704 -69.93 54.26 -11.37
C LYS A 704 -68.61 54.23 -10.58
N ALA A 705 -68.31 55.29 -9.81
CA ALA A 705 -67.12 55.35 -8.96
C ALA A 705 -67.13 54.25 -7.86
N TRP A 706 -68.32 53.96 -7.30
CA TRP A 706 -68.51 52.87 -6.36
C TRP A 706 -68.22 51.50 -7.00
N GLY A 707 -68.71 51.26 -8.22
CA GLY A 707 -68.47 50.01 -8.96
C GLY A 707 -66.99 49.75 -9.23
N ILE A 708 -66.27 50.76 -9.74
CA ILE A 708 -64.81 50.67 -9.99
C ILE A 708 -64.04 50.31 -8.72
N ARG A 709 -64.36 50.94 -7.59
CA ARG A 709 -63.68 50.66 -6.32
C ARG A 709 -64.01 49.27 -5.77
N ARG A 710 -65.24 48.78 -5.98
CA ARG A 710 -65.61 47.40 -5.63
C ARG A 710 -64.75 46.41 -6.42
N ASP A 711 -64.63 46.62 -7.73
CA ASP A 711 -63.89 45.72 -8.62
C ASP A 711 -62.38 45.74 -8.32
N ALA A 712 -61.85 46.89 -7.86
CA ALA A 712 -60.47 46.99 -7.38
C ALA A 712 -60.21 46.23 -6.06
N ILE A 713 -61.19 46.16 -5.15
CA ILE A 713 -61.08 45.41 -3.88
C ILE A 713 -61.16 43.89 -4.13
N VAL A 714 -62.09 43.45 -5.00
CA VAL A 714 -62.22 42.04 -5.39
C VAL A 714 -60.99 41.59 -6.20
N GLY A 715 -60.63 42.37 -7.22
CA GLY A 715 -59.44 42.19 -8.04
C GLY A 715 -59.35 40.84 -8.76
N ALA A 716 -58.14 40.52 -9.21
CA ALA A 716 -57.79 39.26 -9.88
C ALA A 716 -56.65 38.59 -9.12
N ALA A 717 -56.46 37.29 -9.33
CA ALA A 717 -55.49 36.46 -8.60
C ALA A 717 -54.02 36.91 -8.77
N ASP A 718 -53.71 37.71 -9.80
CA ASP A 718 -52.38 38.24 -10.10
C ASP A 718 -52.13 39.65 -9.53
N LYS A 719 -53.15 40.33 -9.00
CA LYS A 719 -53.03 41.67 -8.39
C LYS A 719 -52.88 41.57 -6.87
N ALA A 720 -51.68 41.90 -6.38
CA ALA A 720 -51.37 41.90 -4.95
C ALA A 720 -52.37 42.74 -4.13
N ASP A 721 -52.64 42.32 -2.90
CA ASP A 721 -53.55 43.00 -1.95
C ASP A 721 -55.03 43.07 -2.38
N THR A 722 -55.44 42.11 -3.22
CA THR A 722 -56.85 41.89 -3.60
C THR A 722 -57.41 40.61 -2.97
N ILE A 723 -58.74 40.48 -2.92
CA ILE A 723 -59.41 39.30 -2.35
C ILE A 723 -59.02 38.03 -3.12
N GLU A 724 -59.07 38.06 -4.45
CA GLU A 724 -58.75 36.88 -5.28
C GLU A 724 -57.27 36.49 -5.22
N TYR A 725 -56.35 37.46 -5.12
CA TYR A 725 -54.92 37.16 -4.87
C TYR A 725 -54.69 36.46 -3.53
N LEU A 726 -55.29 36.97 -2.44
CA LEU A 726 -55.10 36.38 -1.11
C LEU A 726 -55.71 34.97 -1.02
N LYS A 727 -56.84 34.72 -1.68
CA LYS A 727 -57.42 33.37 -1.81
C LYS A 727 -56.50 32.43 -2.59
N ASP A 728 -55.95 32.88 -3.72
CA ASP A 728 -55.01 32.08 -4.53
C ASP A 728 -53.75 31.72 -3.73
N ARG A 729 -53.14 32.68 -3.03
CA ARG A 729 -51.95 32.44 -2.18
C ARG A 729 -52.22 31.46 -1.04
N ILE A 730 -53.39 31.55 -0.39
CA ILE A 730 -53.80 30.57 0.63
C ILE A 730 -53.97 29.18 0.01
N ASN A 731 -54.69 29.07 -1.10
CA ASN A 731 -54.89 27.80 -1.80
C ASN A 731 -53.56 27.18 -2.27
N ARG A 732 -52.68 28.00 -2.83
CA ARG A 732 -51.34 27.59 -3.25
C ARG A 732 -50.55 27.03 -2.07
N ALA A 733 -50.54 27.73 -0.93
CA ALA A 733 -49.84 27.30 0.27
C ALA A 733 -50.46 26.05 0.94
N THR A 734 -51.76 25.82 0.84
CA THR A 734 -52.42 24.66 1.49
C THR A 734 -52.52 23.42 0.61
N GLU A 735 -52.62 23.57 -0.72
CA GLU A 735 -52.92 22.46 -1.64
C GLU A 735 -51.81 22.21 -2.67
N VAL A 736 -51.18 23.25 -3.21
CA VAL A 736 -50.22 23.12 -4.35
C VAL A 736 -48.79 22.89 -3.85
N ILE A 737 -48.29 23.76 -2.98
CA ILE A 737 -46.91 23.70 -2.47
C ILE A 737 -46.60 22.39 -1.75
N PRO A 738 -47.49 21.77 -0.93
CA PRO A 738 -47.18 20.49 -0.30
C PRO A 738 -46.79 19.38 -1.29
N ALA A 739 -47.47 19.30 -2.44
CA ALA A 739 -47.15 18.33 -3.48
C ALA A 739 -45.85 18.67 -4.23
N GLU A 740 -45.61 19.97 -4.52
CA GLU A 740 -44.35 20.44 -5.10
C GLU A 740 -43.17 20.14 -4.16
N LEU A 741 -43.35 20.32 -2.84
CA LEU A 741 -42.30 20.14 -1.85
C LEU A 741 -41.83 18.69 -1.75
N GLU A 742 -42.74 17.72 -1.84
CA GLU A 742 -42.38 16.31 -1.88
C GLU A 742 -41.56 15.95 -3.13
N ALA A 743 -41.91 16.52 -4.30
CA ALA A 743 -41.12 16.34 -5.52
C ALA A 743 -39.73 16.97 -5.39
N LEU A 744 -39.63 18.19 -4.86
CA LEU A 744 -38.34 18.87 -4.64
C LEU A 744 -37.47 18.15 -3.60
N ARG A 745 -38.09 17.55 -2.57
CA ARG A 745 -37.37 16.72 -1.59
C ARG A 745 -36.81 15.45 -2.21
N GLU A 746 -37.55 14.80 -3.11
CA GLU A 746 -37.02 13.65 -3.87
C GLU A 746 -35.86 14.06 -4.77
N GLU A 747 -35.98 15.20 -5.47
CA GLU A 747 -34.88 15.76 -6.27
C GLU A 747 -33.65 16.04 -5.39
N ARG A 748 -33.84 16.57 -4.18
CA ARG A 748 -32.77 16.78 -3.21
C ARG A 748 -32.10 15.46 -2.79
N ARG A 749 -32.88 14.40 -2.53
CA ARG A 749 -32.33 13.06 -2.25
C ARG A 749 -31.46 12.58 -3.41
N GLU A 750 -31.88 12.78 -4.65
CA GLU A 750 -31.10 12.40 -5.82
C GLU A 750 -29.79 13.20 -5.95
N LEU A 751 -29.79 14.49 -5.64
CA LEU A 751 -28.55 15.27 -5.58
C LEU A 751 -27.61 14.79 -4.47
N VAL A 752 -28.14 14.44 -3.28
CA VAL A 752 -27.37 13.82 -2.19
C VAL A 752 -26.73 12.50 -2.65
N ARG A 753 -27.48 11.65 -3.38
CA ARG A 753 -26.93 10.41 -3.96
C ARG A 753 -25.75 10.70 -4.89
N LYS A 754 -25.89 11.65 -5.81
CA LYS A 754 -24.83 12.03 -6.76
C LYS A 754 -23.57 12.54 -6.05
N ILE A 755 -23.72 13.39 -5.02
CA ILE A 755 -22.58 13.86 -4.24
C ILE A 755 -21.87 12.68 -3.57
N HIS A 756 -22.63 11.76 -2.96
CA HIS A 756 -22.07 10.59 -2.30
C HIS A 756 -21.38 9.62 -3.27
N GLU A 757 -21.93 9.39 -4.46
CA GLU A 757 -21.33 8.54 -5.49
C GLU A 757 -19.97 9.08 -5.95
N GLU A 758 -19.83 10.39 -6.11
CA GLU A 758 -18.52 10.99 -6.42
C GLU A 758 -17.54 10.86 -5.24
N LEU A 759 -18.00 10.99 -3.99
CA LEU A 759 -17.16 10.73 -2.80
C LEU A 759 -16.69 9.26 -2.74
N LEU A 760 -17.56 8.30 -3.08
CA LEU A 760 -17.19 6.89 -3.20
C LEU A 760 -16.18 6.66 -4.33
N ALA A 761 -16.35 7.32 -5.47
CA ALA A 761 -15.42 7.21 -6.58
C ALA A 761 -14.04 7.82 -6.25
N ILE A 762 -14.00 8.90 -5.46
CA ILE A 762 -12.76 9.42 -4.87
C ILE A 762 -12.14 8.35 -3.96
N ARG A 763 -12.90 7.74 -3.05
CA ARG A 763 -12.40 6.64 -2.19
C ARG A 763 -11.81 5.49 -2.99
N THR A 764 -12.47 5.05 -4.06
CA THR A 764 -11.97 3.97 -4.93
C THR A 764 -10.64 4.34 -5.60
N ALA A 765 -10.46 5.59 -6.03
CA ALA A 765 -9.19 6.05 -6.59
C ALA A 765 -8.02 5.94 -5.58
N TYR A 766 -8.29 6.19 -4.29
CA TYR A 766 -7.32 5.91 -3.23
C TYR A 766 -7.06 4.40 -3.10
N GLU A 767 -8.10 3.56 -3.02
CA GLU A 767 -7.92 2.10 -2.88
C GLU A 767 -7.06 1.50 -4.01
N GLU A 768 -7.27 1.95 -5.26
CA GLU A 768 -6.49 1.49 -6.42
C GLU A 768 -5.01 1.84 -6.35
N LEU A 769 -4.66 3.03 -5.83
CA LEU A 769 -3.27 3.48 -5.70
C LEU A 769 -2.50 2.71 -4.63
N TYR A 770 -3.19 2.28 -3.57
CA TYR A 770 -2.58 1.57 -2.44
C TYR A 770 -2.63 0.04 -2.62
N ALA A 771 -3.43 -0.48 -3.56
CA ALA A 771 -3.51 -1.91 -3.85
C ALA A 771 -2.17 -2.62 -4.11
N PRO A 772 -1.19 -2.03 -4.84
CA PRO A 772 0.13 -2.66 -5.03
C PRO A 772 0.87 -2.88 -3.72
N VAL A 773 0.72 -1.96 -2.78
CA VAL A 773 1.36 -2.01 -1.46
C VAL A 773 0.66 -3.05 -0.58
N GLN A 774 -0.67 -3.07 -0.61
CA GLN A 774 -1.47 -4.08 0.08
C GLN A 774 -1.09 -5.50 -0.35
N LYS A 775 -0.90 -5.72 -1.67
CA LYS A 775 -0.50 -7.02 -2.21
C LYS A 775 0.88 -7.48 -1.73
N VAL A 776 1.88 -6.60 -1.76
CA VAL A 776 3.22 -6.98 -1.28
C VAL A 776 3.22 -7.24 0.22
N ALA A 777 2.43 -6.47 0.98
CA ALA A 777 2.28 -6.67 2.40
C ALA A 777 1.57 -8.00 2.73
N SER A 778 0.57 -8.41 1.94
CA SER A 778 -0.05 -9.74 2.07
C SER A 778 0.89 -10.88 1.67
N ASP A 779 1.62 -10.73 0.56
CA ASP A 779 2.60 -11.73 0.09
C ASP A 779 3.77 -11.89 1.09
N ALA A 780 4.08 -10.83 1.84
CA ALA A 780 5.03 -10.87 2.93
C ALA A 780 4.52 -11.65 4.15
N ALA A 781 3.21 -11.55 4.42
CA ALA A 781 2.54 -12.21 5.54
C ALA A 781 2.19 -13.68 5.28
N GLU A 782 2.06 -14.12 4.02
CA GLU A 782 1.81 -15.54 3.68
C GLU A 782 2.92 -16.51 4.13
N SER A 783 4.12 -16.00 4.44
CA SER A 783 5.20 -16.79 5.06
C SER A 783 5.13 -16.90 6.59
N ALA A 784 4.20 -16.20 7.23
CA ALA A 784 3.95 -16.24 8.68
C ALA A 784 2.60 -16.92 8.98
N ASP A 785 2.49 -17.49 10.18
CA ASP A 785 1.28 -18.14 10.68
C ASP A 785 0.03 -17.24 10.49
N PRO A 786 -1.07 -17.68 9.88
CA PRO A 786 -2.26 -16.85 9.70
C PRO A 786 -3.13 -16.68 10.96
N THR A 787 -2.65 -17.15 12.12
CA THR A 787 -3.07 -16.57 13.41
C THR A 787 -2.41 -15.23 13.71
N ASP A 788 -1.40 -14.82 12.94
CA ASP A 788 -0.52 -13.71 13.32
C ASP A 788 -1.21 -12.37 13.12
N THR A 789 -1.42 -11.69 14.25
CA THR A 789 -2.10 -10.40 14.41
C THR A 789 -1.29 -9.23 13.87
N HIS A 790 -0.43 -9.42 12.87
CA HIS A 790 0.51 -8.40 12.38
C HIS A 790 0.38 -8.15 10.88
N GLN A 791 -0.76 -8.52 10.29
CA GLN A 791 -1.04 -8.24 8.88
C GLN A 791 -1.25 -6.75 8.66
N LEU A 792 -0.60 -6.25 7.61
CA LEU A 792 -0.74 -4.91 7.10
C LEU A 792 -2.01 -4.81 6.24
N GLN A 793 -2.90 -3.91 6.62
CA GLN A 793 -4.17 -3.66 5.93
C GLN A 793 -4.31 -2.17 5.65
N PHE A 794 -4.59 -1.83 4.41
CA PHE A 794 -4.93 -0.49 4.00
C PHE A 794 -6.45 -0.38 3.88
N ASP A 795 -7.04 0.53 4.66
CA ASP A 795 -8.47 0.80 4.63
C ASP A 795 -8.70 2.25 4.22
N ALA A 796 -9.50 2.45 3.18
CA ALA A 796 -10.08 3.74 2.85
C ALA A 796 -11.56 3.74 3.26
N TYR A 797 -12.03 4.81 3.91
CA TYR A 797 -13.41 4.92 4.38
C TYR A 797 -13.87 6.37 4.40
N LEU A 798 -15.19 6.58 4.37
CA LEU A 798 -15.78 7.90 4.56
C LEU A 798 -15.95 8.16 6.06
N SER A 799 -15.43 9.30 6.52
CA SER A 799 -15.52 9.72 7.92
C SER A 799 -16.37 10.97 8.03
N PRO A 800 -17.31 11.05 9.00
CA PRO A 800 -18.13 12.23 9.23
C PRO A 800 -17.38 13.43 9.85
N GLY A 801 -16.05 13.42 9.81
CA GLY A 801 -15.20 14.55 10.24
C GLY A 801 -15.60 15.10 11.61
N LYS A 802 -15.89 16.40 11.66
CA LYS A 802 -16.39 17.11 12.85
C LYS A 802 -17.89 17.39 12.76
N PHE A 803 -18.67 16.46 12.22
CA PHE A 803 -20.11 16.66 11.99
C PHE A 803 -20.85 17.08 13.26
N GLN A 804 -20.62 16.38 14.37
CA GLN A 804 -21.31 16.65 15.65
C GLN A 804 -21.09 18.09 16.13
N GLU A 805 -19.83 18.55 16.17
CA GLU A 805 -19.48 19.91 16.60
C GLU A 805 -20.07 20.96 15.67
N SER A 806 -19.94 20.74 14.36
CA SER A 806 -20.33 21.71 13.33
C SER A 806 -21.85 21.79 13.18
N PHE A 807 -22.57 20.66 13.25
CA PHE A 807 -24.03 20.63 13.26
C PHE A 807 -24.60 21.31 14.51
N LEU A 808 -24.08 21.00 15.70
CA LEU A 808 -24.55 21.62 16.96
C LEU A 808 -24.19 23.11 17.06
N ASP A 809 -23.34 23.65 16.18
CA ASP A 809 -23.11 25.08 16.04
C ASP A 809 -24.32 25.81 15.41
N PHE A 810 -25.13 25.12 14.61
CA PHE A 810 -26.38 25.68 14.07
C PHE A 810 -27.49 25.73 15.13
N ILE A 811 -27.50 24.79 16.07
CA ILE A 811 -28.62 24.57 17.00
C ILE A 811 -28.46 25.42 18.28
N HIS A 812 -29.55 26.04 18.70
CA HIS A 812 -29.69 26.72 19.98
C HIS A 812 -30.23 25.75 21.04
N LYS A 813 -29.33 25.14 21.80
CA LYS A 813 -29.58 23.98 22.70
C LYS A 813 -30.59 24.18 23.84
N ASN A 814 -31.04 25.42 24.07
CA ASN A 814 -32.10 25.76 25.03
C ASN A 814 -33.49 25.94 24.38
N ARG A 815 -33.65 25.58 23.10
CA ARG A 815 -34.92 25.64 22.37
C ARG A 815 -35.53 24.25 22.25
N LYS A 816 -36.85 24.17 22.32
CA LYS A 816 -37.62 22.93 22.23
C LYS A 816 -37.36 22.23 20.89
N GLY A 817 -36.94 20.97 20.94
CA GLY A 817 -36.61 20.15 19.77
C GLY A 817 -35.82 18.90 20.17
N SER A 818 -35.56 18.00 19.22
CA SER A 818 -34.88 16.72 19.46
C SER A 818 -33.40 16.88 19.88
N PHE A 819 -32.85 18.08 19.72
CA PHE A 819 -31.47 18.44 20.10
C PHE A 819 -31.44 19.45 21.27
N TYR A 820 -32.38 19.32 22.21
CA TYR A 820 -32.42 20.10 23.45
C TYR A 820 -31.43 19.55 24.50
N GLY A 821 -30.71 20.43 25.20
CA GLY A 821 -29.72 20.07 26.22
C GLY A 821 -28.29 19.93 25.67
N GLU A 822 -27.28 20.24 26.48
CA GLU A 822 -25.88 20.24 26.03
C GLU A 822 -25.33 18.82 25.84
N ASP A 823 -25.57 17.92 26.79
CA ASP A 823 -25.07 16.54 26.75
C ASP A 823 -26.03 15.64 25.95
N GLU A 824 -27.33 15.88 26.05
CA GLU A 824 -28.37 15.11 25.36
C GLU A 824 -28.29 15.31 23.84
N SER A 825 -28.10 16.55 23.36
CA SER A 825 -27.96 16.83 21.93
C SER A 825 -26.71 16.18 21.34
N ARG A 826 -25.60 16.17 22.09
CA ARG A 826 -24.36 15.49 21.69
C ARG A 826 -24.59 13.99 21.54
N LYS A 827 -25.23 13.36 22.53
CA LYS A 827 -25.54 11.94 22.50
C LYS A 827 -26.49 11.60 21.35
N ALA A 828 -27.55 12.38 21.16
CA ALA A 828 -28.51 12.16 20.07
C ALA A 828 -27.84 12.15 18.69
N VAL A 829 -26.94 13.09 18.42
CA VAL A 829 -26.19 13.13 17.15
C VAL A 829 -25.26 11.91 17.00
N ILE A 830 -24.58 11.48 18.06
CA ILE A 830 -23.72 10.28 18.04
C ILE A 830 -24.55 9.02 17.76
N ASP A 831 -25.68 8.86 18.45
CA ASP A 831 -26.55 7.70 18.30
C ASP A 831 -27.09 7.62 16.85
N LEU A 832 -27.44 8.76 16.24
CA LEU A 832 -27.85 8.85 14.83
C LEU A 832 -26.72 8.52 13.85
N LEU A 833 -25.50 9.01 14.10
CA LEU A 833 -24.33 8.68 13.28
C LEU A 833 -24.01 7.18 13.34
N ASN A 834 -24.11 6.56 14.51
CA ASN A 834 -23.83 5.12 14.69
C ASN A 834 -24.93 4.21 14.12
N ALA A 835 -26.16 4.71 13.99
CA ALA A 835 -27.29 3.94 13.48
C ALA A 835 -27.27 3.78 11.95
N HIS A 836 -26.45 4.54 11.23
CA HIS A 836 -26.48 4.63 9.76
C HIS A 836 -25.08 4.46 9.16
N ASP A 837 -24.98 3.63 8.10
CA ASP A 837 -23.71 3.40 7.40
C ASP A 837 -23.46 4.49 6.35
N LEU A 838 -22.68 5.49 6.73
CA LEU A 838 -22.28 6.60 5.86
C LEU A 838 -21.28 6.19 4.76
N GLY A 839 -20.86 4.92 4.71
CA GLY A 839 -20.10 4.35 3.60
C GLY A 839 -20.97 3.90 2.43
N THR A 840 -22.30 3.96 2.55
CA THR A 840 -23.25 3.55 1.51
C THR A 840 -24.18 4.69 1.12
N THR A 841 -24.53 4.77 -0.16
CA THR A 841 -25.41 5.83 -0.68
C THR A 841 -26.77 5.82 0.01
N ASP A 842 -27.37 4.64 0.19
CA ASP A 842 -28.65 4.49 0.89
C ASP A 842 -28.55 4.89 2.38
N GLY A 843 -27.44 4.56 3.04
CA GLY A 843 -27.22 4.91 4.44
C GLY A 843 -27.07 6.42 4.67
N VAL A 844 -26.38 7.13 3.77
CA VAL A 844 -26.27 8.60 3.85
C VAL A 844 -27.61 9.29 3.59
N VAL A 845 -28.36 8.86 2.58
CA VAL A 845 -29.70 9.41 2.33
C VAL A 845 -30.62 9.18 3.53
N ALA A 846 -30.66 7.96 4.07
CA ALA A 846 -31.41 7.63 5.27
C ALA A 846 -31.00 8.51 6.47
N PHE A 847 -29.70 8.74 6.65
CA PHE A 847 -29.19 9.64 7.68
C PHE A 847 -29.70 11.07 7.51
N THR A 848 -29.64 11.64 6.31
CA THR A 848 -30.14 13.00 6.07
C THR A 848 -31.65 13.11 6.26
N ASP A 849 -32.42 12.08 5.91
CA ASP A 849 -33.88 12.02 6.12
C ASP A 849 -34.22 11.96 7.62
N VAL A 850 -33.50 11.14 8.40
CA VAL A 850 -33.71 11.05 9.85
C VAL A 850 -33.29 12.33 10.56
N MET A 851 -32.18 12.96 10.16
CA MET A 851 -31.76 14.26 10.68
C MET A 851 -32.83 15.33 10.40
N TYR A 852 -33.39 15.35 9.19
CA TYR A 852 -34.47 16.27 8.82
C TYR A 852 -35.76 16.01 9.64
N SER A 853 -36.13 14.74 9.84
CA SER A 853 -37.26 14.36 10.69
C SER A 853 -37.05 14.83 12.14
N ALA A 854 -35.85 14.61 12.71
CA ALA A 854 -35.51 15.05 14.06
C ALA A 854 -35.55 16.58 14.24
N LEU A 855 -35.34 17.34 13.16
CA LEU A 855 -35.43 18.80 13.14
C LEU A 855 -36.87 19.32 13.02
N THR A 856 -37.81 18.52 12.51
CA THR A 856 -39.19 18.93 12.20
C THR A 856 -40.24 18.30 13.13
N VAL A 857 -39.91 17.18 13.78
CA VAL A 857 -40.76 16.44 14.70
C VAL A 857 -40.01 16.22 16.01
N TYR A 858 -40.68 16.53 17.13
CA TYR A 858 -40.18 16.32 18.48
C TYR A 858 -41.18 15.45 19.25
N GLU A 859 -40.74 14.31 19.76
CA GLU A 859 -41.58 13.46 20.61
C GLU A 859 -41.56 13.92 22.06
N ARG A 860 -42.75 14.17 22.61
CA ARG A 860 -42.95 14.45 24.03
C ARG A 860 -44.01 13.50 24.58
N ASP A 861 -43.67 12.76 25.64
CA ASP A 861 -44.58 11.82 26.31
C ASP A 861 -45.23 10.79 25.36
N GLY A 862 -44.51 10.38 24.31
CA GLY A 862 -44.99 9.44 23.28
C GLY A 862 -45.88 10.05 22.21
N THR A 863 -46.01 11.38 22.16
CA THR A 863 -46.77 12.10 21.13
C THR A 863 -45.85 12.94 20.23
N PRO A 864 -45.91 12.77 18.89
CA PRO A 864 -45.12 13.57 17.97
C PRO A 864 -45.71 14.97 17.82
N GLU A 865 -44.92 15.99 18.12
CA GLU A 865 -45.26 17.40 17.92
C GLU A 865 -44.41 18.01 16.81
N LYS A 866 -45.04 18.76 15.90
CA LYS A 866 -44.29 19.53 14.88
C LYS A 866 -43.56 20.71 15.53
N VAL A 867 -42.30 20.88 15.16
CA VAL A 867 -41.44 21.99 15.58
C VAL A 867 -40.87 22.71 14.36
N SER A 868 -40.74 24.03 14.47
CA SER A 868 -40.12 24.85 13.42
C SER A 868 -38.60 24.74 13.53
N ILE A 869 -37.94 24.49 12.39
CA ILE A 869 -36.47 24.46 12.30
C ILE A 869 -35.90 25.83 12.66
N GLU A 870 -36.46 26.90 12.09
CA GLU A 870 -36.03 28.29 12.35
C GLU A 870 -36.05 28.63 13.84
N SER A 871 -37.06 28.14 14.58
CA SER A 871 -37.17 28.38 16.03
C SER A 871 -36.07 27.71 16.88
N GLN A 872 -35.36 26.75 16.31
CA GLN A 872 -34.28 25.97 16.95
C GLN A 872 -32.89 26.49 16.59
N LEU A 873 -32.76 27.36 15.59
CA LEU A 873 -31.46 27.89 15.14
C LEU A 873 -30.92 28.99 16.06
N ARG A 874 -29.60 29.18 16.02
CA ARG A 874 -28.95 30.37 16.62
C ARG A 874 -29.23 31.62 15.79
N GLN A 875 -29.16 32.80 16.43
CA GLN A 875 -29.54 34.09 15.82
C GLN A 875 -28.78 34.46 14.54
N ASN A 876 -27.59 33.91 14.31
CA ASN A 876 -26.72 34.20 13.18
C ASN A 876 -26.67 33.06 12.14
N LYS A 877 -27.63 32.14 12.17
CA LYS A 877 -27.69 30.97 11.30
C LYS A 877 -29.04 30.92 10.61
N THR A 878 -29.05 30.50 9.34
CA THR A 878 -30.27 30.39 8.54
C THR A 878 -30.61 28.92 8.22
N VAL A 879 -31.87 28.67 7.84
CA VAL A 879 -32.30 27.31 7.42
C VAL A 879 -31.58 26.88 6.15
N LEU A 880 -31.32 27.81 5.23
CA LEU A 880 -30.58 27.55 3.99
C LEU A 880 -29.15 27.07 4.28
N GLU A 881 -28.41 27.78 5.14
CA GLU A 881 -27.05 27.36 5.53
C GLU A 881 -27.05 25.98 6.20
N LEU A 882 -28.06 25.66 7.01
CA LEU A 882 -28.21 24.33 7.62
C LEU A 882 -28.48 23.26 6.56
N TYR A 883 -29.34 23.52 5.58
CA TYR A 883 -29.64 22.57 4.50
C TYR A 883 -28.43 22.35 3.60
N ASP A 884 -27.72 23.42 3.21
CA ASP A 884 -26.51 23.30 2.41
C ASP A 884 -25.42 22.51 3.15
N TYR A 885 -25.30 22.70 4.47
CA TYR A 885 -24.39 21.90 5.29
C TYR A 885 -24.82 20.43 5.41
N LEU A 886 -26.09 20.16 5.73
CA LEU A 886 -26.59 18.81 5.98
C LEU A 886 -26.66 17.94 4.71
N PHE A 887 -27.22 18.49 3.63
CA PHE A 887 -27.43 17.78 2.38
C PHE A 887 -26.25 17.93 1.41
N GLY A 888 -25.37 18.92 1.60
CA GLY A 888 -24.16 19.07 0.80
C GLY A 888 -23.04 18.09 1.15
N LEU A 889 -23.19 17.33 2.23
CA LEU A 889 -22.24 16.29 2.68
C LEU A 889 -20.79 16.78 2.86
N GLY A 890 -20.54 18.08 2.98
CA GLY A 890 -19.18 18.64 3.13
C GLY A 890 -18.45 18.21 4.42
N TYR A 891 -19.14 17.52 5.32
CA TYR A 891 -18.61 16.90 6.52
C TYR A 891 -18.10 15.47 6.30
N LEU A 892 -18.40 14.84 5.16
CA LEU A 892 -17.88 13.53 4.79
C LEU A 892 -16.52 13.69 4.09
N GLU A 893 -15.48 13.21 4.75
CA GLU A 893 -14.12 13.20 4.23
C GLU A 893 -13.69 11.77 3.91
N VAL A 894 -13.06 11.57 2.75
CA VAL A 894 -12.35 10.32 2.47
C VAL A 894 -11.11 10.29 3.36
N ARG A 895 -11.10 9.35 4.31
CA ARG A 895 -9.92 9.06 5.15
C ARG A 895 -9.34 7.73 4.75
N TYR A 896 -8.04 7.63 4.91
CA TYR A 896 -7.31 6.40 4.74
C TYR A 896 -6.52 6.14 6.01
N THR A 897 -6.50 4.89 6.42
CA THR A 897 -5.74 4.42 7.57
C THR A 897 -4.96 3.18 7.16
N LEU A 898 -3.72 3.12 7.61
CA LEU A 898 -2.99 1.86 7.59
C LEU A 898 -3.22 1.18 8.93
N ARG A 899 -3.58 -0.09 8.88
CA ARG A 899 -3.76 -0.93 10.04
C ARG A 899 -2.68 -1.98 10.09
N LEU A 900 -2.09 -2.16 11.26
CA LEU A 900 -1.25 -3.31 11.58
C LEU A 900 -1.99 -4.15 12.60
N GLY A 901 -2.41 -5.36 12.22
CA GLY A 901 -3.17 -6.21 13.14
C GLY A 901 -4.55 -5.67 13.50
N GLY A 902 -5.16 -4.89 12.59
CA GLY A 902 -6.45 -4.21 12.85
C GLY A 902 -6.36 -2.93 13.68
N LYS A 903 -5.16 -2.50 14.11
CA LYS A 903 -4.95 -1.22 14.81
C LYS A 903 -4.53 -0.10 13.87
N ASP A 904 -5.16 1.07 13.95
CA ASP A 904 -4.76 2.25 13.17
C ASP A 904 -3.35 2.75 13.54
N ILE A 905 -2.64 3.43 12.61
CA ILE A 905 -1.29 4.01 12.86
C ILE A 905 -1.22 4.80 14.18
N SER A 906 -2.26 5.58 14.50
CA SER A 906 -2.29 6.40 15.71
C SER A 906 -2.38 5.59 17.00
N GLN A 907 -2.83 4.33 16.92
CA GLN A 907 -2.95 3.40 18.03
C GLN A 907 -1.74 2.47 18.16
N LEU A 908 -0.84 2.48 17.17
CA LEU A 908 0.38 1.70 17.20
C LEU A 908 1.36 2.23 18.25
N SER A 909 1.93 1.32 19.01
CA SER A 909 3.08 1.61 19.86
C SER A 909 4.29 2.07 19.03
N PRO A 910 5.25 2.81 19.62
CA PRO A 910 6.48 3.18 18.92
C PRO A 910 7.23 1.96 18.33
N GLY A 911 7.14 0.80 18.98
CA GLY A 911 7.66 -0.46 18.44
C GLY A 911 6.94 -0.90 17.18
N GLU A 912 5.61 -1.01 17.20
CA GLU A 912 4.81 -1.38 16.04
C GLU A 912 5.02 -0.42 14.85
N LYS A 913 5.10 0.90 15.10
CA LYS A 913 5.46 1.90 14.07
C LYS A 913 6.87 1.67 13.50
N GLY A 914 7.83 1.31 14.34
CA GLY A 914 9.20 1.01 13.94
C GLY A 914 9.30 -0.24 13.07
N ALA A 915 8.64 -1.33 13.46
CA ALA A 915 8.57 -2.54 12.65
C ALA A 915 7.95 -2.25 11.29
N LEU A 916 6.83 -1.51 11.28
CA LEU A 916 6.14 -1.10 10.07
C LEU A 916 7.07 -0.33 9.11
N LEU A 917 7.76 0.70 9.59
CA LEU A 917 8.72 1.48 8.80
C LEU A 917 9.79 0.60 8.16
N LEU A 918 10.33 -0.35 8.92
CA LEU A 918 11.37 -1.26 8.43
C LEU A 918 10.83 -2.23 7.37
N VAL A 919 9.60 -2.73 7.52
CA VAL A 919 8.92 -3.53 6.48
C VAL A 919 8.82 -2.73 5.18
N PHE A 920 8.43 -1.45 5.26
CA PHE A 920 8.37 -0.57 4.09
C PHE A 920 9.73 -0.43 3.39
N TYR A 921 10.79 -0.07 4.11
CA TYR A 921 12.10 0.06 3.49
C TYR A 921 12.68 -1.27 3.00
N LEU A 922 12.44 -2.40 3.68
CA LEU A 922 13.02 -3.69 3.32
C LEU A 922 12.30 -4.37 2.16
N LEU A 923 10.97 -4.33 2.14
CA LEU A 923 10.15 -5.06 1.18
C LEU A 923 9.49 -4.19 0.10
N LEU A 924 9.03 -2.99 0.46
CA LEU A 924 8.18 -2.19 -0.42
C LEU A 924 8.96 -1.19 -1.28
N ASP A 925 10.04 -0.63 -0.73
CA ASP A 925 10.96 0.25 -1.45
C ASP A 925 11.56 -0.46 -2.68
N THR A 926 11.31 0.07 -3.87
CA THR A 926 11.79 -0.51 -5.14
C THR A 926 13.28 -0.28 -5.36
N GLU A 927 13.93 0.62 -4.62
CA GLU A 927 15.35 0.88 -4.76
C GLU A 927 16.19 -0.33 -4.32
N GLU A 928 17.13 -0.71 -5.19
CA GLU A 928 18.06 -1.81 -4.97
C GLU A 928 19.45 -1.34 -4.49
N ILE A 929 19.59 -0.05 -4.17
CA ILE A 929 20.81 0.48 -3.57
C ILE A 929 21.04 -0.16 -2.18
N PRO A 930 22.29 -0.22 -1.68
CA PRO A 930 22.57 -0.74 -0.34
C PRO A 930 21.77 -0.01 0.72
N ILE A 931 21.24 -0.76 1.68
CA ILE A 931 20.58 -0.21 2.87
C ILE A 931 21.43 -0.45 4.11
N ILE A 932 21.55 0.58 4.94
CA ILE A 932 22.19 0.53 6.25
C ILE A 932 21.16 0.87 7.31
N ILE A 933 20.98 0.00 8.30
CA ILE A 933 19.99 0.16 9.37
C ILE A 933 20.71 0.13 10.71
N ASP A 934 20.63 1.20 11.50
CA ASP A 934 21.29 1.29 12.80
C ASP A 934 20.35 1.00 13.96
N GLN A 935 20.59 -0.13 14.64
CA GLN A 935 19.88 -0.60 15.83
C GLN A 935 18.35 -0.56 15.69
N PRO A 936 17.79 -1.23 14.66
CA PRO A 936 16.34 -1.29 14.47
C PRO A 936 15.59 -1.94 15.65
N GLU A 937 16.28 -2.72 16.48
CA GLU A 937 15.70 -3.43 17.63
C GLU A 937 15.36 -2.55 18.84
N HIS A 938 15.80 -1.29 18.92
CA HIS A 938 15.75 -0.54 20.19
C HIS A 938 14.31 -0.32 20.71
N ASN A 939 13.33 -0.22 19.82
CA ASN A 939 11.90 -0.07 20.17
C ASN A 939 11.10 -1.36 20.00
N LEU A 940 11.75 -2.48 19.66
CA LEU A 940 11.09 -3.76 19.36
C LEU A 940 11.47 -4.83 20.38
N ASP A 941 10.50 -5.62 20.81
CA ASP A 941 10.78 -6.83 21.56
C ASP A 941 11.36 -7.93 20.64
N ASN A 942 12.03 -8.92 21.24
CA ASN A 942 12.71 -9.98 20.49
C ASN A 942 11.76 -10.86 19.67
N GLU A 943 10.51 -11.04 20.10
CA GLU A 943 9.52 -11.83 19.39
C GLU A 943 9.09 -11.11 18.12
N SER A 944 8.79 -9.81 18.23
CA SER A 944 8.46 -8.94 17.10
C SER A 944 9.61 -8.83 16.08
N VAL A 945 10.86 -8.75 16.54
CA VAL A 945 12.05 -8.81 15.66
C VAL A 945 12.05 -10.09 14.83
N VAL A 946 11.78 -11.24 15.46
CA VAL A 946 11.79 -12.54 14.77
C VAL A 946 10.64 -12.66 13.78
N ARG A 947 9.41 -12.37 14.21
CA ARG A 947 8.20 -12.55 13.39
C ARG A 947 8.13 -11.59 12.21
N LEU A 948 8.59 -10.34 12.38
CA LEU A 948 8.40 -9.29 11.37
C LEU A 948 9.66 -9.03 10.55
N LEU A 949 10.83 -8.90 11.17
CA LEU A 949 12.01 -8.37 10.48
C LEU A 949 12.85 -9.44 9.80
N VAL A 950 12.99 -10.63 10.39
CA VAL A 950 13.92 -11.67 9.89
C VAL A 950 13.62 -12.04 8.44
N ASP A 951 12.36 -12.33 8.12
CA ASP A 951 11.98 -12.70 6.76
C ASP A 951 12.04 -11.51 5.81
N CYS A 952 11.71 -10.30 6.28
CA CYS A 952 11.88 -9.08 5.50
C CYS A 952 13.36 -8.88 5.10
N ILE A 953 14.28 -9.06 6.03
CA ILE A 953 15.73 -8.95 5.79
C ILE A 953 16.20 -10.03 4.83
N ARG A 954 15.75 -11.28 5.03
CA ARG A 954 16.10 -12.42 4.15
C ARG A 954 15.62 -12.20 2.71
N LYS A 955 14.42 -11.64 2.52
CA LYS A 955 13.90 -11.25 1.20
C LYS A 955 14.67 -10.05 0.63
N ALA A 956 14.94 -9.02 1.43
CA ALA A 956 15.68 -7.83 1.00
C ALA A 956 17.11 -8.15 0.53
N ARG A 957 17.85 -9.02 1.25
CA ARG A 957 19.23 -9.39 0.86
C ARG A 957 19.30 -10.15 -0.46
N ALA A 958 18.21 -10.74 -0.93
CA ALA A 958 18.18 -11.41 -2.24
C ALA A 958 18.33 -10.40 -3.39
N ARG A 959 17.78 -9.19 -3.26
CA ARG A 959 17.77 -8.13 -4.29
C ARG A 959 18.75 -6.98 -4.06
N ARG A 960 19.22 -6.75 -2.84
CA ARG A 960 20.19 -5.67 -2.55
C ARG A 960 21.20 -6.05 -1.48
N GLN A 961 22.17 -5.18 -1.22
CA GLN A 961 23.10 -5.32 -0.10
C GLN A 961 22.45 -4.75 1.17
N VAL A 962 22.49 -5.50 2.27
CA VAL A 962 21.87 -5.10 3.53
C VAL A 962 22.93 -5.08 4.62
N MET A 963 23.05 -3.95 5.32
CA MET A 963 23.97 -3.80 6.45
C MET A 963 23.16 -3.42 7.70
N ILE A 964 23.32 -4.18 8.77
CA ILE A 964 22.58 -3.95 10.01
C ILE A 964 23.57 -3.77 11.14
N VAL A 965 23.54 -2.61 11.79
CA VAL A 965 24.20 -2.42 13.07
C VAL A 965 23.28 -2.94 14.15
N THR A 966 23.72 -3.92 14.93
CA THR A 966 22.86 -4.54 15.92
C THR A 966 23.63 -5.05 17.13
N HIS A 967 22.92 -5.18 18.25
CA HIS A 967 23.31 -5.96 19.41
C HIS A 967 22.39 -7.16 19.65
N ASN A 968 21.43 -7.40 18.74
CA ASN A 968 20.45 -8.48 18.83
C ASN A 968 20.95 -9.73 18.08
N PRO A 969 21.10 -10.89 18.74
CA PRO A 969 21.49 -12.14 18.09
C PRO A 969 20.49 -12.61 17.03
N ASN A 970 19.22 -12.22 17.10
CA ASN A 970 18.22 -12.58 16.09
C ASN A 970 18.49 -11.90 14.74
N LEU A 971 19.00 -10.67 14.75
CA LEU A 971 19.30 -9.89 13.54
C LEU A 971 20.67 -10.25 12.92
N ALA A 972 21.61 -10.74 13.72
CA ALA A 972 22.93 -11.12 13.26
C ALA A 972 23.06 -12.63 12.97
N VAL A 973 22.69 -13.47 13.94
CA VAL A 973 22.92 -14.93 13.89
C VAL A 973 21.71 -15.65 13.30
N PHE A 974 20.50 -15.39 13.80
CA PHE A 974 19.28 -16.08 13.31
C PHE A 974 18.87 -15.63 11.89
N CYS A 975 19.08 -14.37 11.54
CA CYS A 975 18.97 -13.90 10.14
C CYS A 975 20.02 -14.53 9.21
N ASP A 976 20.99 -15.28 9.74
CA ASP A 976 22.06 -15.95 9.00
C ASP A 976 22.90 -14.96 8.19
N ALA A 977 23.52 -13.97 8.86
CA ALA A 977 24.36 -12.98 8.21
C ALA A 977 25.52 -13.63 7.43
N ASP A 978 25.76 -13.11 6.23
CA ASP A 978 26.82 -13.59 5.34
C ASP A 978 28.20 -13.13 5.84
N GLN A 979 28.25 -11.98 6.51
CA GLN A 979 29.46 -11.44 7.11
C GLN A 979 29.15 -10.79 8.46
N ILE A 980 30.00 -11.04 9.45
CA ILE A 980 30.01 -10.32 10.72
C ILE A 980 31.21 -9.38 10.73
N ILE A 981 30.97 -8.12 11.11
CA ILE A 981 31.99 -7.11 11.36
C ILE A 981 31.98 -6.79 12.85
N CYS A 982 33.03 -7.21 13.55
CA CYS A 982 33.22 -6.99 14.98
C CYS A 982 34.02 -5.69 15.20
N CYS A 983 33.36 -4.66 15.71
CA CYS A 983 33.97 -3.37 16.04
C CYS A 983 34.57 -3.39 17.46
N LYS A 984 35.86 -3.03 17.57
CA LYS A 984 36.54 -2.83 18.84
C LYS A 984 37.25 -1.48 18.86
N ILE A 985 37.19 -0.80 20.01
CA ILE A 985 37.95 0.42 20.26
C ILE A 985 38.98 0.19 21.36
N ASP A 986 40.23 0.55 21.11
CA ASP A 986 41.29 0.61 22.10
C ASP A 986 41.54 2.07 22.50
N LYS A 987 40.98 2.47 23.64
CA LYS A 987 41.12 3.84 24.16
C LYS A 987 42.56 4.16 24.59
N SER A 988 43.37 3.14 24.91
CA SER A 988 44.76 3.32 25.34
C SER A 988 45.70 3.50 24.16
N ASP A 989 45.40 2.91 23.00
CA ASP A 989 46.14 3.09 21.74
C ASP A 989 45.56 4.23 20.89
N GLY A 990 45.44 5.43 21.48
CA GLY A 990 44.95 6.61 20.77
C GLY A 990 43.54 6.44 20.18
N SER A 991 42.65 5.74 20.91
CA SER A 991 41.28 5.45 20.48
C SER A 991 41.20 4.72 19.14
N LYS A 992 42.19 3.86 18.83
CA LYS A 992 42.21 3.06 17.60
C LYS A 992 40.96 2.18 17.51
N ILE A 993 40.24 2.29 16.41
CA ILE A 993 39.10 1.44 16.07
C ILE A 993 39.59 0.38 15.10
N THR A 994 39.25 -0.88 15.38
CA THR A 994 39.59 -2.03 14.53
C THR A 994 38.33 -2.79 14.17
N TYR A 995 38.28 -3.25 12.91
CA TYR A 995 37.19 -4.05 12.37
C TYR A 995 37.69 -5.46 12.05
N SER A 996 37.31 -6.44 12.86
CA SER A 996 37.57 -7.85 12.56
C SER A 996 36.39 -8.40 11.77
N THR A 997 36.64 -9.00 10.61
CA THR A 997 35.58 -9.42 9.69
C THR A 997 35.70 -10.88 9.28
N GLY A 998 34.57 -11.55 9.10
CA GLY A 998 34.55 -12.92 8.59
C GLY A 998 33.15 -13.53 8.64
N ALA A 999 33.11 -14.84 8.43
CA ALA A 999 31.87 -15.61 8.35
C ALA A 999 31.41 -16.07 9.74
N ILE A 1000 30.13 -16.37 9.92
CA ILE A 1000 29.60 -16.84 11.23
C ILE A 1000 30.24 -18.18 11.64
N GLU A 1001 30.58 -19.02 10.67
CA GLU A 1001 31.23 -20.32 10.87
C GLU A 1001 32.74 -20.22 11.17
N ASP A 1002 33.33 -19.03 11.04
CA ASP A 1002 34.72 -18.79 11.43
C ASP A 1002 34.86 -18.82 12.96
N TYR A 1003 35.89 -19.48 13.48
CA TYR A 1003 36.01 -19.71 14.92
C TYR A 1003 36.18 -18.41 15.72
N GLU A 1004 37.04 -17.50 15.28
CA GLU A 1004 37.33 -16.26 16.02
C GLU A 1004 36.13 -15.30 15.94
N ILE A 1005 35.50 -15.22 14.78
CA ILE A 1005 34.28 -14.42 14.58
C ILE A 1005 33.11 -15.00 15.37
N ASN A 1006 32.91 -16.32 15.36
CA ASN A 1006 31.85 -16.99 16.11
C ASN A 1006 32.00 -16.72 17.62
N GLN A 1007 33.21 -16.93 18.14
CA GLN A 1007 33.52 -16.68 19.54
C GLN A 1007 33.29 -15.22 19.92
N THR A 1008 33.73 -14.29 19.07
CA THR A 1008 33.51 -12.86 19.29
C THR A 1008 32.03 -12.51 19.25
N SER A 1009 31.27 -13.08 18.31
CA SER A 1009 29.83 -12.89 18.18
C SER A 1009 29.09 -13.32 19.43
N VAL A 1010 29.38 -14.52 19.95
CA VAL A 1010 28.78 -15.02 21.20
C VAL A 1010 29.17 -14.14 22.39
N ASN A 1011 30.42 -13.69 22.49
CA ASN A 1011 30.85 -12.81 23.59
C ASN A 1011 30.17 -11.44 23.54
N VAL A 1012 29.91 -10.90 22.35
CA VAL A 1012 29.31 -9.57 22.17
C VAL A 1012 27.79 -9.62 22.30
N LEU A 1013 27.14 -10.57 21.64
CA LEU A 1013 25.67 -10.63 21.52
C LEU A 1013 25.02 -11.41 22.69
N GLU A 1014 25.73 -12.40 23.24
CA GLU A 1014 25.20 -13.31 24.27
C GLU A 1014 25.95 -13.23 25.61
N GLY A 1015 26.90 -12.29 25.72
CA GLY A 1015 27.71 -12.05 26.91
C GLY A 1015 28.93 -12.97 27.01
N THR A 1016 28.75 -14.29 26.95
CA THR A 1016 29.79 -15.32 26.79
C THR A 1016 29.16 -16.69 26.49
N TYR A 1017 29.93 -17.64 25.92
CA TYR A 1017 29.42 -18.99 25.67
C TYR A 1017 28.96 -19.73 26.95
N PRO A 1018 29.70 -19.72 28.09
CA PRO A 1018 29.22 -20.35 29.32
C PRO A 1018 27.90 -19.75 29.85
N ALA A 1019 27.70 -18.44 29.71
CA ALA A 1019 26.47 -17.79 30.13
C ALA A 1019 25.30 -18.15 29.21
N PHE A 1020 25.52 -18.18 27.89
CA PHE A 1020 24.55 -18.66 26.90
C PHE A 1020 24.16 -20.12 27.14
N ASP A 1021 25.13 -21.02 27.27
CA ASP A 1021 24.88 -22.45 27.46
C ASP A 1021 24.16 -22.75 28.78
N ASN A 1022 24.47 -22.02 29.86
CA ASN A 1022 23.74 -22.10 31.13
C ASN A 1022 22.26 -21.72 30.96
N ARG A 1023 21.97 -20.61 30.23
CA ARG A 1023 20.60 -20.21 29.90
C ARG A 1023 19.91 -21.29 29.05
N ARG A 1024 20.56 -21.76 27.98
CA ARG A 1024 20.06 -22.82 27.09
C ARG A 1024 19.67 -24.08 27.86
N LYS A 1025 20.49 -24.53 28.81
CA LYS A 1025 20.25 -25.73 29.64
C LYS A 1025 19.09 -25.58 30.63
N LYS A 1026 18.69 -24.34 30.97
CA LYS A 1026 17.56 -24.07 31.87
C LYS A 1026 16.23 -24.00 31.13
N TYR A 1027 16.25 -23.60 29.86
CA TYR A 1027 15.06 -23.65 29.01
C TYR A 1027 14.77 -25.10 28.63
N GLN A 1028 13.51 -25.50 28.75
CA GLN A 1028 13.07 -26.83 28.30
C GLN A 1028 12.78 -26.75 26.81
N LYS A 1029 13.25 -27.76 26.06
CA LYS A 1029 12.78 -27.95 24.69
C LYS A 1029 11.30 -28.33 24.78
N PRO A 1030 10.37 -27.56 24.20
CA PRO A 1030 8.97 -27.97 24.18
C PRO A 1030 8.84 -29.34 23.50
N GLU A 1031 7.95 -30.19 24.02
CA GLU A 1031 7.53 -31.40 23.30
C GLU A 1031 6.78 -30.94 22.05
N ILE A 1032 7.46 -30.98 20.90
CA ILE A 1032 6.82 -30.72 19.61
C ILE A 1032 5.99 -31.97 19.33
N ASP A 1033 4.67 -31.86 19.47
CA ASP A 1033 3.73 -32.90 19.06
C ASP A 1033 3.66 -32.91 17.52
N TYR A 1034 4.40 -33.82 16.90
CA TYR A 1034 4.38 -34.04 15.45
C TYR A 1034 3.11 -34.77 14.97
N THR A 1035 2.23 -35.23 15.89
CA THR A 1035 0.94 -35.84 15.52
C THR A 1035 -0.20 -34.82 15.43
N ALA A 1036 0.01 -33.60 15.94
CA ALA A 1036 -0.77 -32.46 15.51
C ALA A 1036 -0.38 -32.17 14.04
N PRO A 1037 -1.36 -31.95 13.12
CA PRO A 1037 -1.02 -31.58 11.75
C PRO A 1037 -0.04 -30.42 11.83
N ALA A 1038 1.11 -30.50 11.15
CA ALA A 1038 2.06 -29.39 11.04
C ALA A 1038 1.24 -28.13 10.82
N MET A 1039 1.14 -27.25 11.84
CA MET A 1039 0.09 -26.23 11.92
C MET A 1039 -0.09 -25.62 10.52
N PRO A 1040 -1.12 -26.05 9.77
CA PRO A 1040 -1.51 -25.30 8.62
C PRO A 1040 -2.08 -24.05 9.23
N ALA A 1041 -1.89 -22.97 8.51
CA ALA A 1041 -2.75 -21.83 8.55
C ALA A 1041 -4.01 -21.99 9.41
N ALA A 1042 -4.02 -21.45 10.64
CA ALA A 1042 -5.10 -21.71 11.57
C ALA A 1042 -6.46 -21.41 10.92
N ARG A 1043 -7.29 -22.46 10.83
CA ARG A 1043 -8.69 -22.33 10.48
C ARG A 1043 -9.46 -21.88 11.74
N LEU A 1044 -10.23 -20.82 11.58
CA LEU A 1044 -11.23 -20.36 12.55
C LEU A 1044 -12.12 -21.51 13.04
N PRO A 1045 -12.52 -21.53 14.32
CA PRO A 1045 -13.61 -22.38 14.76
C PRO A 1045 -14.93 -21.84 14.16
N LEU A 1046 -15.63 -22.72 13.46
CA LEU A 1046 -17.04 -22.52 13.12
C LEU A 1046 -17.82 -22.27 14.42
N LEU A 1047 -18.43 -21.08 14.50
CA LEU A 1047 -19.41 -20.72 15.52
C LEU A 1047 -20.47 -21.83 15.59
N GLY A 1048 -20.65 -22.36 16.79
CA GLY A 1048 -21.69 -23.32 17.10
C GLY A 1048 -23.05 -22.72 16.79
N THR A 1049 -23.84 -23.48 16.03
CA THR A 1049 -25.29 -23.36 16.01
C THR A 1049 -25.83 -23.66 17.40
N VAL A 1050 -26.37 -22.67 18.09
CA VAL A 1050 -27.38 -22.87 19.14
C VAL A 1050 -28.35 -21.69 19.09
N SER A 1051 -29.61 -22.03 18.81
CA SER A 1051 -30.89 -21.29 19.03
C SER A 1051 -30.88 -19.78 19.21
#